data_AF-A0A2I1CDK4-F1
#
_entry.id   AF-A0A2I1CDK4-F1
#
_cell.length_a   1.000
_cell.length_b   1.000
_cell.length_c   1.000
_cell.angle_alpha   90.00
_cell.angle_beta   90.00
_cell.angle_gamma   90.00
#
_symmetry.space_group_name_H-M   'P 1'
#
loop_
_entity.id
_entity.type
_entity.pdbx_description
1 polymer ?
#
loop_
_entity_poly.entity_id
_entity_poly.type
_entity_poly.pdbx_seq_one_letter_code
_entity_poly.pdbx_strand_id
1 'polypeptide(L)'
;MSSSPGQRLHSESHWRANRNPTASPLGGYGLSQQSTGVGNKLGNFFDGGRSLPMYKDKPYFAPRRTAGRSRRRKILYGGLCVFVLVCLWYFMAGSSKRHRHGLDTPDTPKGEEMWKWLQSLGDPATEIEDGHQNIDWNARREKVRDAFIISWDGYEQHGWGYDEYKPIAKEGKQMVPGGLGWIIVDALDTLMIMNLTSRVQHARNWIHNSLQYNQDHDVNTFETTIRMLGGLLSAHYLSTAHPGLAPIADDDAGSPGEDLYIEKATDLADRLLGAFGSKSGVPYASINLNTSTGIPSHADNGASSTAEATTVQLEFKYLAKLTGEAEYWRVVEKVMQVVDDQKMEDGLLPIYIYPDSGNFRGDNIRLGSRGDSYYEYLIKQYLQTSKQEPIYKELWDESLMGVRKHLIAYTKNAQLMILGERPSGLHGKLSPKMDHLVCFMPGTIALGATGGVPLSKARKSPDWTQRQEEEILLARELMKTCWATYLATETGLAPEITYFTLDDPPKMFHDMYPDSTASAGNRESQGVDLPMKSQPLYPLDDKTLKWREDIQIQSQDRHNLQRPETVESLFYMYRVTGDQMYRQWGWEMFKSFIRHTAVVEHDHSHETDVPADADAAAAGAQAEKVARPSRITGFTSLSNANTVPPVTRDNMESFWMAETLKYFYLLFSDRDFISLEDHVFNTEAHPLPRFQPTGDLKTGWTRKPR
;
A
#
# COMPACT_ATOMS: atom_id res chain seq x y z
N MET A 1 66.34 16.32 -1.57
CA MET A 1 66.97 17.47 -0.90
C MET A 1 65.84 18.33 -0.36
N SER A 2 65.35 18.05 0.87
CA SER A 2 65.76 18.65 2.16
C SER A 2 65.33 20.12 2.29
N SER A 3 64.58 20.59 3.29
CA SER A 3 64.16 20.04 4.59
C SER A 3 63.19 21.03 5.27
N SER A 4 62.24 20.49 6.05
CA SER A 4 61.35 21.15 7.04
C SER A 4 62.15 21.50 8.35
N PRO A 5 61.61 21.86 9.56
CA PRO A 5 60.22 21.77 10.09
C PRO A 5 59.73 22.81 11.16
N GLY A 6 58.46 22.65 11.58
CA GLY A 6 57.93 22.93 12.94
C GLY A 6 56.54 23.61 12.93
N GLN A 7 55.47 23.20 13.64
CA GLN A 7 55.23 22.19 14.68
C GLN A 7 53.70 21.99 14.83
N ARG A 8 53.25 20.76 15.17
CA ARG A 8 51.86 20.39 15.55
C ARG A 8 51.62 20.59 17.06
N LEU A 9 50.35 20.62 17.49
CA LEU A 9 49.83 19.69 18.53
C LEU A 9 48.29 19.68 18.59
N HIS A 10 47.76 18.45 18.75
CA HIS A 10 46.37 18.05 18.97
C HIS A 10 45.90 18.29 20.42
N SER A 11 44.58 18.38 20.63
CA SER A 11 43.92 17.61 21.70
C SER A 11 42.47 17.27 21.34
N GLU A 12 42.16 15.97 21.31
CA GLU A 12 40.82 15.44 21.53
C GLU A 12 40.52 15.41 23.04
N SER A 13 39.24 15.45 23.44
CA SER A 13 38.60 14.36 24.21
C SER A 13 37.27 14.77 24.88
N HIS A 14 36.26 13.94 24.62
CA HIS A 14 35.29 13.36 25.54
C HIS A 14 34.65 14.18 26.67
N TRP A 15 33.31 14.23 26.67
CA TRP A 15 32.52 14.04 27.89
C TRP A 15 31.31 13.14 27.65
N ARG A 16 31.26 12.03 28.40
CA ARG A 16 30.16 11.08 28.56
C ARG A 16 29.21 11.55 29.67
N ALA A 17 27.92 11.38 29.41
CA ALA A 17 26.90 10.73 30.23
C ALA A 17 26.60 11.16 31.70
N ASN A 18 25.30 11.43 31.89
CA ASN A 18 24.40 10.88 32.93
C ASN A 18 24.25 11.64 34.27
N ARG A 19 23.02 12.10 34.57
CA ARG A 19 22.20 11.68 35.74
C ARG A 19 20.92 12.53 35.91
N ASN A 20 19.77 11.85 35.91
CA ASN A 20 18.59 12.21 36.71
C ASN A 20 18.89 11.93 38.20
N PRO A 21 18.23 12.63 39.15
CA PRO A 21 17.02 12.04 39.75
C PRO A 21 15.91 13.04 40.15
N THR A 22 14.68 12.55 39.96
CA THR A 22 13.42 12.77 40.72
C THR A 22 13.39 13.76 41.90
N ALA A 23 12.41 14.68 41.88
CA ALA A 23 11.49 14.95 43.00
C ALA A 23 10.38 15.95 42.59
N SER A 24 9.11 15.54 42.72
CA SER A 24 7.97 16.44 42.99
C SER A 24 7.72 16.49 44.50
N PRO A 25 7.10 17.55 45.05
CA PRO A 25 5.66 17.43 45.31
C PRO A 25 4.83 18.72 45.14
N LEU A 26 3.62 18.52 44.62
CA LEU A 26 2.31 19.17 44.83
C LEU A 26 2.18 20.45 45.70
N GLY A 27 1.33 21.38 45.23
CA GLY A 27 0.18 21.86 46.02
C GLY A 27 -0.12 23.37 46.07
N GLY A 28 -1.14 23.82 45.33
CA GLY A 28 -2.24 24.60 45.93
C GLY A 28 -2.36 26.13 45.71
N TYR A 29 -3.59 26.50 45.29
CA TYR A 29 -4.34 27.76 45.49
C TYR A 29 -4.16 28.97 44.57
N GLY A 30 -5.29 29.44 44.03
CA GLY A 30 -5.43 30.81 43.51
C GLY A 30 -6.63 31.05 42.60
N LEU A 31 -7.83 31.18 43.16
CA LEU A 31 -9.06 31.61 42.50
C LEU A 31 -9.10 33.14 42.24
N SER A 32 -10.04 33.52 41.36
CA SER A 32 -10.56 34.86 41.02
C SER A 32 -9.90 35.52 39.80
N GLN A 33 -10.60 36.20 38.89
CA GLN A 33 -11.82 36.99 39.06
C GLN A 33 -12.58 37.16 37.73
N GLN A 34 -13.91 37.16 37.79
CA GLN A 34 -14.83 37.56 36.72
C GLN A 34 -14.67 39.06 36.38
N SER A 35 -14.94 39.42 35.12
CA SER A 35 -15.72 40.64 34.86
C SER A 35 -16.67 40.44 33.68
N THR A 36 -17.85 40.98 33.87
CA THR A 36 -19.09 40.90 33.09
C THR A 36 -19.20 42.02 32.07
N GLY A 37 -19.97 41.80 30.99
CA GLY A 37 -20.80 42.87 30.45
C GLY A 37 -21.22 42.80 28.98
N VAL A 38 -22.50 42.43 28.76
CA VAL A 38 -23.53 43.09 27.91
C VAL A 38 -23.12 43.52 26.47
N GLY A 39 -23.77 43.16 25.35
CA GLY A 39 -25.18 42.86 25.07
C GLY A 39 -25.75 43.84 24.03
N ASN A 40 -26.59 43.35 23.10
CA ASN A 40 -27.44 44.04 22.10
C ASN A 40 -26.78 44.46 20.76
N LYS A 41 -27.45 44.51 19.60
CA LYS A 41 -28.73 44.01 19.02
C LYS A 41 -28.73 44.46 17.54
N LEU A 42 -29.35 43.64 16.67
CA LEU A 42 -30.09 43.93 15.43
C LEU A 42 -29.70 45.10 14.48
N GLY A 43 -29.66 44.76 13.18
CA GLY A 43 -29.97 45.66 12.07
C GLY A 43 -30.17 44.91 10.75
N ASN A 44 -31.41 44.53 10.44
CA ASN A 44 -31.86 44.04 9.13
C ASN A 44 -32.02 45.20 8.14
N PHE A 45 -31.61 45.02 6.88
CA PHE A 45 -32.11 45.80 5.74
C PHE A 45 -32.23 44.90 4.48
N PHE A 46 -33.48 44.84 4.00
CA PHE A 46 -34.07 44.44 2.69
C PHE A 46 -33.20 44.74 1.45
N ASP A 47 -33.33 44.15 0.24
CA ASP A 47 -34.22 43.19 -0.45
C ASP A 47 -33.62 42.96 -1.87
N GLY A 48 -34.05 41.91 -2.62
CA GLY A 48 -33.82 41.85 -4.07
C GLY A 48 -33.53 40.49 -4.68
N GLY A 49 -34.56 39.63 -4.78
CA GLY A 49 -34.52 38.24 -5.24
C GLY A 49 -33.83 37.89 -6.57
N ARG A 50 -33.31 36.66 -6.61
CA ARG A 50 -33.45 35.74 -7.77
C ARG A 50 -33.46 34.29 -7.26
N SER A 51 -34.49 33.58 -7.68
CA SER A 51 -34.84 32.20 -7.37
C SER A 51 -33.83 31.18 -7.89
N LEU A 52 -33.42 30.23 -7.04
CA LEU A 52 -32.98 28.89 -7.44
C LEU A 52 -33.55 27.84 -6.44
N PRO A 53 -33.83 26.60 -6.90
CA PRO A 53 -34.76 25.70 -6.26
C PRO A 53 -34.11 24.77 -5.21
N MET A 54 -34.88 24.53 -4.15
CA MET A 54 -34.87 23.39 -3.20
C MET A 54 -33.53 22.68 -2.93
N TYR A 55 -32.88 23.08 -1.83
CA TYR A 55 -32.00 22.21 -1.05
C TYR A 55 -32.88 21.40 -0.09
N LYS A 56 -32.97 20.08 -0.30
CA LYS A 56 -33.75 19.17 0.54
C LYS A 56 -32.83 18.53 1.57
N ASP A 57 -33.05 18.94 2.82
CA ASP A 57 -32.84 18.23 4.08
C ASP A 57 -31.46 17.63 4.41
N LYS A 58 -30.63 18.43 5.09
CA LYS A 58 -29.62 17.93 6.04
C LYS A 58 -30.31 17.58 7.38
N PRO A 59 -30.15 16.38 7.96
CA PRO A 59 -30.54 16.16 9.34
C PRO A 59 -29.54 16.82 10.29
N TYR A 60 -29.94 17.94 10.90
CA TYR A 60 -29.27 18.52 12.05
C TYR A 60 -29.48 17.61 13.28
N PHE A 61 -28.45 16.90 13.72
CA PHE A 61 -28.45 16.30 15.05
C PHE A 61 -28.06 17.35 16.09
N ALA A 62 -29.05 17.95 16.74
CA ALA A 62 -28.83 18.78 17.92
C ALA A 62 -28.56 17.89 19.16
N PRO A 63 -27.53 18.17 19.97
CA PRO A 63 -27.26 17.40 21.19
C PRO A 63 -28.34 17.73 22.24
N ARG A 64 -29.18 16.74 22.57
CA ARG A 64 -30.18 16.88 23.64
C ARG A 64 -29.51 16.89 25.01
N ARG A 65 -29.28 18.08 25.55
CA ARG A 65 -29.24 18.31 27.00
C ARG A 65 -30.66 18.49 27.52
N THR A 66 -31.13 17.62 28.41
CA THR A 66 -32.17 17.96 29.39
C THR A 66 -31.82 17.38 30.75
N ALA A 67 -31.99 18.21 31.76
CA ALA A 67 -31.55 18.00 33.13
C ALA A 67 -32.63 17.33 34.01
N GLY A 68 -32.16 16.72 35.12
CA GLY A 68 -32.62 17.10 36.46
C GLY A 68 -33.94 16.54 37.03
N ARG A 69 -33.76 15.55 37.93
CA ARG A 69 -34.58 15.19 39.13
C ARG A 69 -35.89 14.40 38.97
N SER A 70 -35.80 13.12 39.33
CA SER A 70 -36.70 12.47 40.30
C SER A 70 -35.98 11.27 40.92
N ARG A 71 -35.14 11.57 41.93
CA ARG A 71 -34.28 10.61 42.62
C ARG A 71 -34.89 10.33 43.99
N ARG A 72 -35.84 9.38 44.07
CA ARG A 72 -36.15 8.61 45.29
C ARG A 72 -37.17 7.46 45.15
N ARG A 73 -37.73 7.19 43.97
CA ARG A 73 -38.60 6.00 43.75
C ARG A 73 -38.06 4.95 42.77
N LYS A 74 -36.91 5.19 42.12
CA LYS A 74 -36.31 4.26 41.13
C LYS A 74 -35.30 3.25 41.72
N ILE A 75 -34.88 3.42 42.98
CA ILE A 75 -33.85 2.55 43.59
C ILE A 75 -34.45 1.21 44.05
N LEU A 76 -35.72 1.18 44.47
CA LEU A 76 -36.38 -0.08 44.88
C LEU A 76 -36.73 -0.99 43.69
N TYR A 77 -37.26 -0.42 42.60
CA TYR A 77 -37.59 -1.20 41.40
C TYR A 77 -36.35 -1.57 40.57
N GLY A 78 -35.33 -0.70 40.56
CA GLY A 78 -34.03 -1.00 39.92
C GLY A 78 -33.30 -2.15 40.61
N GLY A 79 -33.32 -2.21 41.95
CA GLY A 79 -32.73 -3.32 42.70
C GLY A 79 -33.43 -4.66 42.44
N LEU A 80 -34.76 -4.66 42.33
CA LEU A 80 -35.52 -5.87 42.03
C LEU A 80 -35.28 -6.36 40.60
N CYS A 81 -35.23 -5.45 39.61
CA CYS A 81 -34.91 -5.80 38.23
C CYS A 81 -33.49 -6.33 38.07
N VAL A 82 -32.50 -5.73 38.75
CA VAL A 82 -31.11 -6.22 38.72
C VAL A 82 -31.01 -7.57 39.41
N PHE A 83 -31.72 -7.80 40.51
CA PHE A 83 -31.75 -9.10 41.18
C PHE A 83 -32.38 -10.19 40.30
N VAL A 84 -33.50 -9.88 39.64
CA VAL A 84 -34.15 -10.81 38.69
C VAL A 84 -33.26 -11.08 37.48
N LEU A 85 -32.57 -10.07 36.95
CA LEU A 85 -31.62 -10.25 35.84
C LEU A 85 -30.38 -11.04 36.25
N VAL A 86 -29.87 -10.87 37.47
CA VAL A 86 -28.76 -11.66 38.00
C VAL A 86 -29.19 -13.10 38.29
N CYS A 87 -30.40 -13.33 38.81
CA CYS A 87 -30.95 -14.66 38.99
C CYS A 87 -31.23 -15.36 37.65
N LEU A 88 -31.75 -14.64 36.64
CA LEU A 88 -31.90 -15.16 35.28
C LEU A 88 -30.55 -15.45 34.62
N TRP A 89 -29.55 -14.59 34.83
CA TRP A 89 -28.19 -14.84 34.38
C TRP A 89 -27.60 -16.08 35.07
N TYR A 90 -27.81 -16.27 36.37
CA TYR A 90 -27.31 -17.43 37.11
C TYR A 90 -28.04 -18.73 36.72
N PHE A 91 -29.35 -18.68 36.46
CA PHE A 91 -30.13 -19.82 35.99
C PHE A 91 -29.84 -20.18 34.52
N MET A 92 -29.58 -19.20 33.66
CA MET A 92 -29.14 -19.45 32.27
C MET A 92 -27.65 -19.81 32.17
N ALA A 93 -26.81 -19.32 33.08
CA ALA A 93 -25.39 -19.69 33.15
C ALA A 93 -25.15 -21.12 33.67
N GLY A 94 -26.12 -21.69 34.39
CA GLY A 94 -26.07 -23.08 34.89
C GLY A 94 -26.32 -24.17 33.84
N SER A 95 -26.63 -23.82 32.59
CA SER A 95 -26.82 -24.81 31.49
C SER A 95 -26.17 -24.37 30.17
N SER A 96 -25.36 -23.32 30.16
CA SER A 96 -24.67 -22.89 28.94
C SER A 96 -23.27 -23.50 28.91
N LYS A 97 -23.15 -24.68 28.26
CA LYS A 97 -21.90 -25.00 27.56
C LYS A 97 -21.60 -23.78 26.70
N ARG A 98 -20.50 -23.07 26.98
CA ARG A 98 -19.97 -22.02 26.12
C ARG A 98 -19.70 -22.64 24.75
N HIS A 99 -20.69 -22.61 23.87
CA HIS A 99 -20.45 -22.69 22.44
C HIS A 99 -19.71 -21.40 22.09
N ARG A 100 -18.38 -21.50 22.00
CA ARG A 100 -17.62 -20.68 21.06
C ARG A 100 -18.31 -20.88 19.72
N HIS A 101 -19.10 -19.90 19.28
CA HIS A 101 -19.28 -19.69 17.85
C HIS A 101 -17.93 -19.21 17.33
N GLY A 102 -16.99 -20.15 17.15
CA GLY A 102 -16.23 -20.09 15.92
C GLY A 102 -17.27 -20.24 14.83
N LEU A 103 -17.22 -19.39 13.81
CA LEU A 103 -17.82 -19.78 12.55
C LEU A 103 -17.29 -21.20 12.27
N ASP A 104 -18.19 -22.18 12.19
CA ASP A 104 -17.90 -23.39 11.42
C ASP A 104 -17.74 -22.89 9.98
N THR A 105 -16.57 -22.32 9.65
CA THR A 105 -16.23 -22.03 8.27
C THR A 105 -16.06 -23.39 7.59
N PRO A 106 -16.74 -23.66 6.47
CA PRO A 106 -16.61 -24.92 5.74
C PRO A 106 -15.20 -25.20 5.18
N ASP A 107 -14.20 -24.36 5.48
CA ASP A 107 -13.03 -24.09 4.62
C ASP A 107 -11.68 -24.49 5.24
N THR A 108 -11.66 -25.18 6.38
CA THR A 108 -10.52 -26.04 6.80
C THR A 108 -9.90 -26.85 5.64
N PRO A 109 -10.66 -27.36 4.63
CA PRO A 109 -10.10 -27.99 3.44
C PRO A 109 -9.12 -27.14 2.61
N LYS A 110 -9.19 -25.80 2.60
CA LYS A 110 -8.33 -24.99 1.70
C LYS A 110 -6.85 -25.07 2.03
N GLY A 111 -6.50 -25.02 3.31
CA GLY A 111 -5.12 -25.21 3.77
C GLY A 111 -4.57 -26.59 3.41
N GLU A 112 -5.41 -27.63 3.48
CA GLU A 112 -5.06 -29.00 3.12
C GLU A 112 -4.94 -29.20 1.59
N GLU A 113 -5.86 -28.61 0.82
CA GLU A 113 -5.84 -28.61 -0.64
C GLU A 113 -4.60 -27.91 -1.18
N MET A 114 -4.26 -26.74 -0.62
CA MET A 114 -3.06 -26.00 -1.00
C MET A 114 -1.79 -26.77 -0.62
N TRP A 115 -1.77 -27.41 0.55
CA TRP A 115 -0.64 -28.26 0.95
C TRP A 115 -0.44 -29.43 -0.02
N LYS A 116 -1.51 -30.15 -0.37
CA LYS A 116 -1.47 -31.24 -1.36
C LYS A 116 -1.02 -30.73 -2.74
N TRP A 117 -1.51 -29.57 -3.16
CA TRP A 117 -1.10 -28.94 -4.41
C TRP A 117 0.39 -28.57 -4.39
N LEU A 118 0.88 -27.96 -3.30
CA LEU A 118 2.30 -27.65 -3.12
C LEU A 118 3.19 -28.90 -3.22
N GLN A 119 2.76 -30.02 -2.62
CA GLN A 119 3.46 -31.30 -2.73
C GLN A 119 3.47 -31.87 -4.15
N SER A 120 2.49 -31.50 -4.97
CA SER A 120 2.41 -31.91 -6.39
C SER A 120 3.25 -31.03 -7.33
N LEU A 121 3.70 -29.85 -6.88
CA LEU A 121 4.55 -28.99 -7.68
C LEU A 121 5.92 -29.65 -7.87
N GLY A 122 6.22 -30.04 -9.12
CA GLY A 122 7.51 -30.58 -9.51
C GLY A 122 8.66 -29.59 -9.37
N ASP A 123 9.84 -30.01 -9.81
CA ASP A 123 11.04 -29.17 -9.83
C ASP A 123 10.82 -27.98 -10.80
N PRO A 124 10.98 -26.71 -10.38
CA PRO A 124 10.67 -25.52 -11.19
C PRO A 124 11.44 -25.46 -12.53
N ALA A 125 12.52 -26.22 -12.70
CA ALA A 125 13.35 -26.21 -13.89
C ALA A 125 12.73 -26.90 -15.13
N THR A 126 11.66 -27.71 -15.01
CA THR A 126 11.16 -28.56 -16.11
C THR A 126 9.83 -28.10 -16.74
N GLU A 127 9.16 -27.06 -16.24
CA GLU A 127 7.84 -26.64 -16.74
C GLU A 127 7.86 -25.49 -17.77
N ILE A 128 9.02 -24.89 -18.06
CA ILE A 128 9.14 -23.75 -19.00
C ILE A 128 9.11 -24.20 -20.48
N GLU A 129 9.31 -25.50 -20.77
CA GLU A 129 9.47 -26.00 -22.15
C GLU A 129 8.16 -26.38 -22.88
N ASP A 130 7.02 -26.50 -22.19
CA ASP A 130 5.80 -27.04 -22.82
C ASP A 130 4.86 -25.92 -23.33
N GLY A 131 5.26 -25.28 -24.43
CA GLY A 131 4.52 -24.21 -25.13
C GLY A 131 3.19 -24.61 -25.77
N HIS A 132 2.59 -25.74 -25.39
CA HIS A 132 1.36 -26.29 -26.00
C HIS A 132 0.34 -26.84 -25.00
N GLN A 133 0.44 -26.54 -23.70
CA GLN A 133 -0.66 -26.81 -22.78
C GLN A 133 -1.68 -25.66 -22.79
N ASN A 134 -2.97 -26.00 -22.88
CA ASN A 134 -4.06 -25.03 -22.72
C ASN A 134 -4.06 -24.51 -21.28
N ILE A 135 -3.37 -23.39 -21.02
CA ILE A 135 -3.23 -22.81 -19.68
C ILE A 135 -4.59 -22.28 -19.22
N ASP A 136 -5.14 -22.90 -18.18
CA ASP A 136 -6.34 -22.39 -17.51
C ASP A 136 -5.97 -21.27 -16.52
N TRP A 137 -6.09 -20.03 -16.99
CA TRP A 137 -5.86 -18.84 -16.17
C TRP A 137 -6.90 -18.68 -15.05
N ASN A 138 -8.13 -19.16 -15.23
CA ASN A 138 -9.15 -19.12 -14.18
C ASN A 138 -8.77 -20.08 -13.04
N ALA A 139 -8.28 -21.28 -13.35
CA ALA A 139 -7.76 -22.19 -12.34
C ALA A 139 -6.60 -21.57 -11.54
N ARG A 140 -5.67 -20.87 -12.21
CA ARG A 140 -4.58 -20.15 -11.55
C ARG A 140 -5.10 -18.99 -10.69
N ARG A 141 -6.10 -18.24 -11.17
CA ARG A 141 -6.78 -17.20 -10.41
C ARG A 141 -7.43 -17.74 -9.12
N GLU A 142 -8.11 -18.88 -9.20
CA GLU A 142 -8.73 -19.49 -8.02
C GLU A 142 -7.67 -19.98 -7.01
N LYS A 143 -6.47 -20.37 -7.44
CA LYS A 143 -5.36 -20.67 -6.51
C LYS A 143 -4.89 -19.45 -5.73
N VAL A 144 -4.88 -18.28 -6.35
CA VAL A 144 -4.60 -17.02 -5.64
C VAL A 144 -5.69 -16.73 -4.61
N ARG A 145 -6.95 -16.93 -4.98
CA ARG A 145 -8.09 -16.80 -4.07
C ARG A 145 -8.01 -17.77 -2.89
N ASP A 146 -7.61 -19.02 -3.13
CA ASP A 146 -7.38 -20.00 -2.06
C ASP A 146 -6.28 -19.52 -1.09
N ALA A 147 -5.17 -18.96 -1.60
CA ALA A 147 -4.09 -18.40 -0.77
C ALA A 147 -4.56 -17.19 0.06
N PHE A 148 -5.42 -16.35 -0.52
CA PHE A 148 -6.07 -15.25 0.21
C PHE A 148 -6.94 -15.78 1.35
N ILE A 149 -7.82 -16.76 1.08
CA ILE A 149 -8.69 -17.36 2.09
C ILE A 149 -7.87 -17.92 3.25
N ILE A 150 -6.79 -18.65 2.96
CA ILE A 150 -5.89 -19.19 3.99
C ILE A 150 -5.27 -18.08 4.85
N SER A 151 -4.81 -16.99 4.22
CA SER A 151 -4.21 -15.85 4.91
C SER A 151 -5.22 -15.13 5.80
N TRP A 152 -6.40 -14.84 5.24
CA TRP A 152 -7.50 -14.17 5.93
C TRP A 152 -8.02 -15.01 7.09
N ASP A 153 -8.26 -16.30 6.90
CA ASP A 153 -8.80 -17.18 7.94
C ASP A 153 -7.80 -17.35 9.09
N GLY A 154 -6.50 -17.44 8.77
CA GLY A 154 -5.43 -17.42 9.78
C GLY A 154 -5.47 -16.13 10.61
N TYR A 155 -5.55 -14.98 9.95
CA TYR A 155 -5.69 -13.67 10.61
C TYR A 155 -6.99 -13.57 11.42
N GLU A 156 -8.13 -13.95 10.87
CA GLU A 156 -9.43 -13.91 11.55
C GLU A 156 -9.44 -14.82 12.79
N GLN A 157 -8.78 -15.97 12.74
CA GLN A 157 -8.71 -16.89 13.87
C GLN A 157 -7.83 -16.38 15.02
N HIS A 158 -6.73 -15.70 14.71
CA HIS A 158 -5.65 -15.45 15.68
C HIS A 158 -5.31 -13.97 15.89
N GLY A 159 -5.64 -13.12 14.94
CA GLY A 159 -5.30 -11.70 14.88
C GLY A 159 -6.49 -10.76 14.64
N TRP A 160 -7.74 -11.22 14.74
CA TRP A 160 -8.90 -10.38 14.40
C TRP A 160 -8.93 -9.04 15.14
N GLY A 161 -8.96 -7.94 14.38
CA GLY A 161 -8.98 -6.58 14.89
C GLY A 161 -7.61 -6.02 15.30
N TYR A 162 -6.53 -6.81 15.17
CA TYR A 162 -5.16 -6.33 15.32
C TYR A 162 -4.63 -5.74 14.02
N ASP A 163 -3.76 -4.74 14.17
CA ASP A 163 -3.11 -4.03 13.07
C ASP A 163 -1.95 -4.82 12.45
N GLU A 164 -1.18 -5.54 13.28
CA GLU A 164 -0.08 -6.41 12.87
C GLU A 164 -0.43 -7.87 13.21
N TYR A 165 -0.03 -8.81 12.34
CA TYR A 165 -0.27 -10.24 12.54
C TYR A 165 0.97 -11.10 12.30
N LYS A 166 1.22 -12.00 13.25
CA LYS A 166 2.33 -12.97 13.26
C LYS A 166 1.80 -14.38 12.99
N PRO A 167 1.87 -14.88 11.75
CA PRO A 167 1.24 -16.14 11.37
C PRO A 167 1.90 -17.37 12.01
N ILE A 168 3.19 -17.32 12.37
CA ILE A 168 3.88 -18.45 13.02
C ILE A 168 3.55 -18.48 14.51
N ALA A 169 3.71 -17.37 15.23
CA ALA A 169 3.39 -17.28 16.64
C ALA A 169 1.87 -17.32 16.93
N LYS A 170 1.04 -17.04 15.92
CA LYS A 170 -0.42 -16.88 16.03
C LYS A 170 -0.78 -15.75 17.00
N GLU A 171 -0.06 -14.64 16.89
CA GLU A 171 -0.20 -13.45 17.74
C GLU A 171 -0.54 -12.21 16.91
N GLY A 172 -1.31 -11.29 17.50
CA GLY A 172 -1.60 -9.98 16.93
C GLY A 172 -1.00 -8.86 17.80
N LYS A 173 -0.67 -7.73 17.17
CA LYS A 173 -0.21 -6.52 17.87
C LYS A 173 -0.95 -5.29 17.34
N GLN A 174 -1.33 -4.41 18.26
CA GLN A 174 -1.89 -3.11 17.89
C GLN A 174 -0.77 -2.10 17.69
N MET A 175 -0.92 -1.26 16.66
CA MET A 175 -0.01 -0.12 16.47
C MET A 175 -0.36 1.03 17.41
N VAL A 176 -1.66 1.21 17.69
CA VAL A 176 -2.18 2.23 18.61
C VAL A 176 -3.14 1.61 19.64
N PRO A 177 -3.32 2.22 20.82
CA PRO A 177 -4.29 1.72 21.80
C PRO A 177 -5.70 1.62 21.20
N GLY A 178 -6.26 0.40 21.15
CA GLY A 178 -7.58 0.15 20.55
C GLY A 178 -7.56 -0.27 19.08
N GLY A 179 -6.39 -0.17 18.40
CA GLY A 179 -6.21 -0.57 17.01
C GLY A 179 -6.86 0.38 16.00
N LEU A 180 -6.44 0.26 14.75
CA LEU A 180 -7.05 0.92 13.60
C LEU A 180 -7.73 -0.08 12.66
N GLY A 181 -7.57 -1.39 12.88
CA GLY A 181 -8.09 -2.41 11.98
C GLY A 181 -7.33 -2.44 10.66
N TRP A 182 -6.01 -2.19 10.73
CA TRP A 182 -5.14 -2.00 9.58
C TRP A 182 -5.35 -3.08 8.52
N ILE A 183 -5.22 -4.35 8.90
CA ILE A 183 -5.40 -5.49 7.99
C ILE A 183 -6.85 -5.62 7.49
N ILE A 184 -7.85 -5.33 8.32
CA ILE A 184 -9.27 -5.50 7.98
C ILE A 184 -9.67 -4.54 6.86
N VAL A 185 -9.32 -3.26 7.00
CA VAL A 185 -9.69 -2.23 6.02
C VAL A 185 -8.87 -2.37 4.74
N ASP A 186 -7.58 -2.64 4.87
CA ASP A 186 -6.65 -2.75 3.75
C ASP A 186 -6.99 -3.95 2.83
N ALA A 187 -7.49 -5.06 3.39
CA ALA A 187 -7.89 -6.23 2.59
C ALA A 187 -9.36 -6.24 2.15
N LEU A 188 -10.15 -5.21 2.50
CA LEU A 188 -11.60 -5.21 2.33
C LEU A 188 -12.03 -5.26 0.86
N ASP A 189 -11.40 -4.45 0.01
CA ASP A 189 -11.70 -4.42 -1.42
C ASP A 189 -11.24 -5.71 -2.13
N THR A 190 -10.15 -6.36 -1.67
CA THR A 190 -9.73 -7.67 -2.18
C THR A 190 -10.78 -8.74 -1.88
N LEU A 191 -11.35 -8.74 -0.68
CA LEU A 191 -12.47 -9.61 -0.33
C LEU A 191 -13.66 -9.42 -1.30
N MET A 192 -13.97 -8.18 -1.64
CA MET A 192 -15.05 -7.85 -2.57
C MET A 192 -14.72 -8.32 -4.00
N ILE A 193 -13.53 -8.00 -4.51
CA ILE A 193 -13.04 -8.40 -5.84
C ILE A 193 -13.03 -9.93 -5.99
N MET A 194 -12.69 -10.67 -4.93
CA MET A 194 -12.69 -12.14 -4.91
C MET A 194 -14.06 -12.76 -4.57
N ASN A 195 -15.11 -11.94 -4.46
CA ASN A 195 -16.49 -12.34 -4.18
C ASN A 195 -16.62 -13.19 -2.90
N LEU A 196 -16.00 -12.74 -1.80
CA LEU A 196 -15.98 -13.41 -0.49
C LEU A 196 -17.01 -12.80 0.47
N THR A 197 -18.28 -12.81 0.05
CA THR A 197 -19.42 -12.10 0.69
C THR A 197 -19.50 -12.26 2.21
N SER A 198 -19.37 -13.48 2.75
CA SER A 198 -19.48 -13.72 4.19
C SER A 198 -18.37 -13.03 4.99
N ARG A 199 -17.15 -13.01 4.45
CA ARG A 199 -15.98 -12.36 5.04
C ARG A 199 -16.08 -10.83 4.91
N VAL A 200 -16.59 -10.32 3.79
CA VAL A 200 -16.92 -8.88 3.65
C VAL A 200 -17.96 -8.47 4.69
N GLN A 201 -19.05 -9.23 4.86
CA GLN A 201 -20.05 -8.93 5.88
C GLN A 201 -19.45 -8.92 7.29
N HIS A 202 -18.55 -9.85 7.60
CA HIS A 202 -17.90 -9.88 8.91
C HIS A 202 -16.98 -8.67 9.13
N ALA A 203 -16.15 -8.33 8.14
CA ALA A 203 -15.30 -7.14 8.16
C ALA A 203 -16.12 -5.85 8.30
N ARG A 204 -17.21 -5.73 7.52
CA ARG A 204 -18.16 -4.62 7.57
C ARG A 204 -18.80 -4.46 8.95
N ASN A 205 -19.22 -5.57 9.57
CA ASN A 205 -19.74 -5.57 10.93
C ASN A 205 -18.69 -5.07 11.94
N TRP A 206 -17.42 -5.44 11.78
CA TRP A 206 -16.35 -4.93 12.62
C TRP A 206 -16.11 -3.44 12.41
N ILE A 207 -16.12 -2.96 11.15
CA ILE A 207 -15.99 -1.53 10.82
C ILE A 207 -17.13 -0.71 11.45
N HIS A 208 -18.36 -1.19 11.38
CA HIS A 208 -19.51 -0.52 11.98
C HIS A 208 -19.38 -0.41 13.51
N ASN A 209 -19.03 -1.51 14.18
CA ASN A 209 -19.11 -1.61 15.64
C ASN A 209 -17.82 -1.22 16.38
N SER A 210 -16.66 -1.40 15.77
CA SER A 210 -15.36 -1.36 16.45
C SER A 210 -14.45 -0.24 15.96
N LEU A 211 -14.47 0.07 14.66
CA LEU A 211 -13.55 1.06 14.08
C LEU A 211 -13.86 2.47 14.59
N GLN A 212 -12.88 3.08 15.24
CA GLN A 212 -12.94 4.43 15.80
C GLN A 212 -11.62 5.15 15.53
N TYR A 213 -11.67 6.48 15.45
CA TYR A 213 -10.50 7.35 15.22
C TYR A 213 -10.28 8.38 16.35
N ASN A 214 -10.79 8.08 17.55
CA ASN A 214 -10.73 8.96 18.73
C ASN A 214 -9.55 8.63 19.67
N GLN A 215 -8.64 7.75 19.24
CA GLN A 215 -7.46 7.37 19.99
C GLN A 215 -6.50 8.56 20.09
N ASP A 216 -6.07 8.87 21.31
CA ASP A 216 -5.08 9.92 21.56
C ASP A 216 -3.66 9.40 21.29
N HIS A 217 -3.36 9.20 20.02
CA HIS A 217 -2.08 8.67 19.52
C HIS A 217 -1.74 9.28 18.16
N ASP A 218 -0.45 9.38 17.84
CA ASP A 218 0.00 9.81 16.54
C ASP A 218 0.01 8.65 15.53
N VAL A 219 -0.38 8.94 14.29
CA VAL A 219 -0.34 8.01 13.17
C VAL A 219 0.38 8.68 12.00
N ASN A 220 0.99 7.90 11.12
CA ASN A 220 1.58 8.44 9.91
C ASN A 220 0.49 8.92 8.95
N THR A 221 0.60 10.16 8.47
CA THR A 221 -0.41 10.81 7.61
C THR A 221 -0.57 10.07 6.28
N PHE A 222 0.55 9.69 5.68
CA PHE A 222 0.60 8.99 4.39
C PHE A 222 0.02 7.59 4.48
N GLU A 223 0.56 6.75 5.37
CA GLU A 223 0.13 5.35 5.53
C GLU A 223 -1.37 5.24 5.87
N THR A 224 -1.85 6.12 6.75
CA THR A 224 -3.27 6.16 7.11
C THR A 224 -4.15 6.60 5.92
N THR A 225 -3.64 7.49 5.06
CA THR A 225 -4.36 7.92 3.86
C THR A 225 -4.44 6.80 2.84
N ILE A 226 -3.31 6.22 2.44
CA ILE A 226 -3.27 5.28 1.32
C ILE A 226 -3.96 3.96 1.67
N ARG A 227 -3.87 3.47 2.91
CA ARG A 227 -4.48 2.20 3.34
C ARG A 227 -5.90 2.38 3.85
N MET A 228 -6.08 3.20 4.88
CA MET A 228 -7.36 3.27 5.59
C MET A 228 -8.38 4.08 4.81
N LEU A 229 -8.02 5.31 4.41
CA LEU A 229 -8.91 6.15 3.60
C LEU A 229 -9.09 5.54 2.20
N GLY A 230 -8.00 5.10 1.55
CA GLY A 230 -8.03 4.41 0.27
C GLY A 230 -8.92 3.15 0.27
N GLY A 231 -8.75 2.27 1.26
CA GLY A 231 -9.51 1.03 1.39
C GLY A 231 -11.01 1.25 1.63
N LEU A 232 -11.37 2.22 2.49
CA LEU A 232 -12.78 2.59 2.70
C LEU A 232 -13.41 3.19 1.43
N LEU A 233 -12.70 4.08 0.74
CA LEU A 233 -13.17 4.69 -0.50
C LEU A 233 -13.35 3.66 -1.62
N SER A 234 -12.43 2.70 -1.73
CA SER A 234 -12.55 1.62 -2.71
C SER A 234 -13.66 0.64 -2.37
N ALA A 235 -13.84 0.28 -1.10
CA ALA A 235 -14.96 -0.56 -0.68
C ALA A 235 -16.31 0.09 -1.00
N HIS A 236 -16.46 1.40 -0.75
CA HIS A 236 -17.65 2.16 -1.17
C HIS A 236 -17.84 2.13 -2.69
N TYR A 237 -16.76 2.37 -3.44
CA TYR A 237 -16.85 2.38 -4.89
C TYR A 237 -17.25 1.01 -5.45
N LEU A 238 -16.66 -0.08 -4.95
CA LEU A 238 -16.98 -1.44 -5.39
C LEU A 238 -18.40 -1.85 -5.01
N SER A 239 -18.88 -1.52 -3.80
CA SER A 239 -20.26 -1.85 -3.39
C SER A 239 -21.30 -1.17 -4.28
N THR A 240 -21.02 0.05 -4.73
CA THR A 240 -21.96 0.86 -5.54
C THR A 240 -21.84 0.61 -7.04
N ALA A 241 -20.62 0.58 -7.59
CA ALA A 241 -20.39 0.44 -9.02
C ALA A 241 -20.36 -1.02 -9.50
N HIS A 242 -20.06 -1.96 -8.60
CA HIS A 242 -19.96 -3.39 -8.90
C HIS A 242 -20.77 -4.23 -7.89
N PRO A 243 -22.10 -4.04 -7.78
CA PRO A 243 -22.93 -4.68 -6.76
C PRO A 243 -22.95 -6.23 -6.83
N GLY A 244 -22.46 -6.82 -7.92
CA GLY A 244 -22.27 -8.28 -8.04
C GLY A 244 -21.02 -8.81 -7.33
N LEU A 245 -20.11 -7.94 -6.90
CA LEU A 245 -18.88 -8.29 -6.18
C LEU A 245 -19.14 -8.26 -4.67
N ALA A 246 -19.32 -9.44 -4.08
CA ALA A 246 -19.67 -9.62 -2.67
C ALA A 246 -20.96 -8.86 -2.28
N PRO A 247 -22.12 -9.22 -2.87
CA PRO A 247 -23.39 -8.51 -2.64
C PRO A 247 -23.81 -8.54 -1.17
N ILE A 248 -24.03 -7.35 -0.59
CA ILE A 248 -24.53 -7.16 0.77
C ILE A 248 -25.86 -6.40 0.70
N ALA A 249 -26.91 -6.94 1.33
CA ALA A 249 -28.24 -6.33 1.31
C ALA A 249 -28.25 -4.92 1.94
N ASP A 250 -27.38 -4.67 2.92
CA ASP A 250 -27.27 -3.37 3.59
C ASP A 250 -26.59 -2.30 2.70
N ASP A 251 -26.09 -2.65 1.51
CA ASP A 251 -25.54 -1.73 0.51
C ASP A 251 -26.57 -1.33 -0.56
N ASP A 252 -27.81 -1.84 -0.49
CA ASP A 252 -28.88 -1.46 -1.41
C ASP A 252 -29.26 0.02 -1.22
N ALA A 253 -29.46 0.73 -2.34
CA ALA A 253 -29.79 2.15 -2.34
C ALA A 253 -30.97 2.50 -1.41
N GLY A 254 -30.74 3.40 -0.45
CA GLY A 254 -31.67 3.81 0.59
C GLY A 254 -31.63 2.98 1.87
N SER A 255 -30.71 2.01 1.99
CA SER A 255 -30.52 1.21 3.21
C SER A 255 -29.68 1.94 4.26
N PRO A 256 -29.95 1.76 5.58
CA PRO A 256 -29.20 2.44 6.63
C PRO A 256 -27.68 2.16 6.66
N GLY A 257 -27.22 1.10 6.00
CA GLY A 257 -25.80 0.75 5.93
C GLY A 257 -25.06 1.35 4.73
N GLU A 258 -25.75 1.81 3.70
CA GLU A 258 -25.17 2.21 2.40
C GLU A 258 -23.96 3.15 2.57
N ASP A 259 -24.10 4.11 3.48
CA ASP A 259 -23.12 5.17 3.70
C ASP A 259 -21.97 4.81 4.66
N LEU A 260 -21.94 3.59 5.25
CA LEU A 260 -20.99 3.24 6.31
C LEU A 260 -19.53 3.57 5.94
N TYR A 261 -19.10 3.18 4.74
CA TYR A 261 -17.73 3.39 4.30
C TYR A 261 -17.42 4.87 4.08
N ILE A 262 -18.36 5.64 3.49
CA ILE A 262 -18.20 7.09 3.30
C ILE A 262 -18.18 7.81 4.65
N GLU A 263 -19.05 7.45 5.58
CA GLU A 263 -19.09 8.06 6.92
C GLU A 263 -17.75 7.88 7.63
N LYS A 264 -17.19 6.67 7.62
CA LYS A 264 -15.87 6.38 8.20
C LYS A 264 -14.75 7.10 7.45
N ALA A 265 -14.79 7.11 6.12
CA ALA A 265 -13.81 7.81 5.30
C ALA A 265 -13.82 9.33 5.57
N THR A 266 -15.00 9.93 5.71
CA THR A 266 -15.17 11.36 5.97
C THR A 266 -14.67 11.73 7.37
N ASP A 267 -15.05 10.98 8.42
CA ASP A 267 -14.53 11.20 9.79
C ASP A 267 -13.01 11.08 9.85
N LEU A 268 -12.43 10.11 9.14
CA LEU A 268 -10.98 9.97 9.06
C LEU A 268 -10.33 11.16 8.33
N ALA A 269 -10.83 11.52 7.14
CA ALA A 269 -10.26 12.60 6.35
C ALA A 269 -10.35 13.95 7.04
N ASP A 270 -11.46 14.26 7.72
CA ASP A 270 -11.63 15.46 8.53
C ASP A 270 -10.56 15.58 9.61
N ARG A 271 -10.17 14.46 10.22
CA ARG A 271 -9.06 14.44 11.18
C ARG A 271 -7.74 14.68 10.47
N LEU A 272 -7.50 13.96 9.37
CA LEU A 272 -6.26 14.03 8.58
C LEU A 272 -6.00 15.44 8.01
N LEU A 273 -7.02 16.26 7.77
CA LEU A 273 -6.87 17.67 7.37
C LEU A 273 -5.96 18.46 8.32
N GLY A 274 -5.91 18.09 9.60
CA GLY A 274 -5.00 18.67 10.59
C GLY A 274 -3.51 18.56 10.24
N ALA A 275 -3.12 17.56 9.44
CA ALA A 275 -1.73 17.40 8.99
C ALA A 275 -1.30 18.53 8.03
N PHE A 276 -2.25 19.14 7.31
CA PHE A 276 -1.99 20.21 6.33
C PHE A 276 -1.91 21.60 6.97
N GLY A 277 -1.96 21.69 8.31
CA GLY A 277 -1.89 22.95 9.06
C GLY A 277 -0.53 23.65 9.07
N SER A 278 0.44 23.19 8.27
CA SER A 278 1.76 23.82 8.16
C SER A 278 1.69 25.16 7.44
N LYS A 279 2.73 25.99 7.60
CA LYS A 279 2.76 27.32 6.96
C LYS A 279 2.79 27.27 5.43
N SER A 280 3.37 26.22 4.84
CA SER A 280 3.42 26.07 3.37
C SER A 280 2.20 25.33 2.82
N GLY A 281 1.51 24.54 3.64
CA GLY A 281 0.46 23.61 3.25
C GLY A 281 0.98 22.18 2.99
N VAL A 282 2.31 21.96 2.96
CA VAL A 282 2.90 20.61 2.93
C VAL A 282 2.52 19.87 4.21
N PRO A 283 1.98 18.64 4.16
CA PRO A 283 1.52 17.95 5.36
C PRO A 283 2.68 17.55 6.27
N TYR A 284 2.43 17.61 7.57
CA TYR A 284 3.28 16.99 8.57
C TYR A 284 3.27 15.46 8.43
N ALA A 285 4.41 14.83 8.72
CA ALA A 285 4.61 13.39 8.55
C ALA A 285 3.65 12.53 9.40
N SER A 286 3.24 13.05 10.56
CA SER A 286 2.31 12.37 11.45
C SER A 286 1.20 13.29 11.91
N ILE A 287 0.16 12.71 12.48
CA ILE A 287 -0.98 13.44 13.01
C ILE A 287 -1.57 12.70 14.21
N ASN A 288 -2.00 13.42 15.23
CA ASN A 288 -2.81 12.85 16.30
C ASN A 288 -4.29 12.88 15.91
N LEU A 289 -4.93 11.72 15.73
CA LEU A 289 -6.29 11.60 15.21
C LEU A 289 -7.36 12.18 16.14
N ASN A 290 -7.13 12.15 17.46
CA ASN A 290 -8.07 12.69 18.43
C ASN A 290 -8.08 14.23 18.45
N THR A 291 -6.90 14.84 18.37
CA THR A 291 -6.73 16.30 18.42
C THR A 291 -6.67 16.96 17.04
N SER A 292 -6.59 16.17 15.97
CA SER A 292 -6.38 16.63 14.59
C SER A 292 -5.21 17.60 14.46
N THR A 293 -4.13 17.33 15.21
CA THR A 293 -2.93 18.17 15.21
C THR A 293 -1.81 17.46 14.47
N GLY A 294 -1.28 18.10 13.42
CA GLY A 294 -0.12 17.62 12.68
C GLY A 294 1.17 17.66 13.52
N ILE A 295 2.02 16.66 13.32
CA ILE A 295 3.25 16.41 14.08
C ILE A 295 4.39 16.23 13.07
N PRO A 296 5.44 17.09 13.13
CA PRO A 296 6.62 16.93 12.29
C PRO A 296 7.25 15.55 12.42
N SER A 297 8.03 15.13 11.43
CA SER A 297 8.78 13.87 11.52
C SER A 297 9.58 13.80 12.81
N HIS A 298 9.48 12.68 13.51
CA HIS A 298 10.29 12.38 14.71
C HIS A 298 11.79 12.25 14.38
N ALA A 299 12.11 12.11 13.09
CA ALA A 299 13.47 12.07 12.55
C ALA A 299 13.72 13.28 11.63
N ASP A 300 14.86 13.26 10.94
CA ASP A 300 15.08 14.11 9.76
C ASP A 300 14.95 15.62 9.98
N ASN A 301 15.17 16.09 11.22
CA ASN A 301 14.98 17.47 11.65
C ASN A 301 13.56 17.99 11.35
N GLY A 302 12.54 17.12 11.43
CA GLY A 302 11.15 17.48 11.21
C GLY A 302 10.72 17.55 9.74
N ALA A 303 11.59 17.17 8.79
CA ALA A 303 11.22 17.08 7.38
C ALA A 303 10.31 15.86 7.12
N SER A 304 9.24 16.07 6.35
CA SER A 304 8.42 14.98 5.82
C SER A 304 9.14 14.31 4.65
N SER A 305 8.89 13.02 4.43
CA SER A 305 9.29 12.37 3.18
C SER A 305 8.54 13.00 2.01
N THR A 306 9.20 13.19 0.87
CA THR A 306 8.57 13.81 -0.31
C THR A 306 7.39 12.97 -0.80
N ALA A 307 7.58 11.66 -1.01
CA ALA A 307 6.49 10.76 -1.40
C ALA A 307 5.32 10.80 -0.40
N GLU A 308 5.59 10.74 0.91
CA GLU A 308 4.53 10.81 1.93
C GLU A 308 3.69 12.10 1.83
N ALA A 309 4.33 13.23 1.51
CA ALA A 309 3.62 14.50 1.34
C ALA A 309 2.82 14.59 0.03
N THR A 310 3.25 13.86 -1.01
CA THR A 310 2.72 13.98 -2.38
C THR A 310 2.00 12.73 -2.89
N THR A 311 1.60 11.85 -1.98
CA THR A 311 0.88 10.61 -2.28
C THR A 311 -0.36 10.49 -1.38
N VAL A 312 -1.22 11.49 -1.47
CA VAL A 312 -2.49 11.62 -0.72
C VAL A 312 -3.62 12.18 -1.61
N GLN A 313 -3.31 12.49 -2.87
CA GLN A 313 -4.17 13.29 -3.74
C GLN A 313 -5.35 12.47 -4.24
N LEU A 314 -5.13 11.20 -4.62
CA LEU A 314 -6.19 10.38 -5.22
C LEU A 314 -7.35 10.14 -4.26
N GLU A 315 -7.03 9.89 -2.99
CA GLU A 315 -7.97 9.62 -1.92
C GLU A 315 -8.80 10.86 -1.60
N PHE A 316 -8.13 11.98 -1.29
CA PHE A 316 -8.80 13.24 -0.97
C PHE A 316 -9.58 13.82 -2.15
N LYS A 317 -9.08 13.69 -3.40
CA LYS A 317 -9.81 14.15 -4.59
C LYS A 317 -11.07 13.33 -4.83
N TYR A 318 -11.01 12.00 -4.63
CA TYR A 318 -12.20 11.17 -4.76
C TYR A 318 -13.19 11.41 -3.62
N LEU A 319 -12.73 11.61 -2.38
CA LEU A 319 -13.61 12.01 -1.28
C LEU A 319 -14.28 13.36 -1.55
N ALA A 320 -13.56 14.35 -2.10
CA ALA A 320 -14.13 15.63 -2.52
C ALA A 320 -15.23 15.44 -3.58
N LYS A 321 -15.04 14.47 -4.50
CA LYS A 321 -16.04 14.12 -5.52
C LYS A 321 -17.31 13.51 -4.90
N LEU A 322 -17.17 12.65 -3.89
CA LEU A 322 -18.29 11.99 -3.22
C LEU A 322 -19.07 12.97 -2.33
N THR A 323 -18.38 13.78 -1.55
CA THR A 323 -18.97 14.68 -0.54
C THR A 323 -19.42 16.02 -1.13
N GLY A 324 -18.80 16.46 -2.23
CA GLY A 324 -18.93 17.81 -2.77
C GLY A 324 -18.09 18.86 -2.02
N GLU A 325 -17.31 18.46 -1.01
CA GLU A 325 -16.50 19.37 -0.20
C GLU A 325 -15.16 19.66 -0.90
N ALA A 326 -15.08 20.81 -1.57
CA ALA A 326 -13.91 21.22 -2.36
C ALA A 326 -12.64 21.45 -1.54
N GLU A 327 -12.73 21.54 -0.20
CA GLU A 327 -11.57 21.76 0.66
C GLU A 327 -10.59 20.57 0.60
N TYR A 328 -11.08 19.33 0.61
CA TYR A 328 -10.24 18.13 0.46
C TYR A 328 -9.38 18.19 -0.80
N TRP A 329 -9.98 18.65 -1.91
CA TRP A 329 -9.28 18.85 -3.17
C TRP A 329 -8.22 19.96 -3.07
N ARG A 330 -8.62 21.12 -2.55
CA ARG A 330 -7.77 22.32 -2.50
C ARG A 330 -6.51 22.11 -1.66
N VAL A 331 -6.62 21.44 -0.52
CA VAL A 331 -5.47 21.23 0.38
C VAL A 331 -4.41 20.31 -0.23
N VAL A 332 -4.81 19.22 -0.87
CA VAL A 332 -3.85 18.27 -1.46
C VAL A 332 -3.23 18.79 -2.76
N GLU A 333 -3.96 19.62 -3.52
CA GLU A 333 -3.41 20.33 -4.68
C GLU A 333 -2.39 21.40 -4.30
N LYS A 334 -2.60 22.08 -3.16
CA LYS A 334 -1.67 23.10 -2.68
C LYS A 334 -0.27 22.53 -2.48
N VAL A 335 -0.15 21.29 -2.02
CA VAL A 335 1.14 20.60 -1.87
C VAL A 335 1.87 20.48 -3.21
N MET A 336 1.14 20.08 -4.27
CA MET A 336 1.71 19.93 -5.61
C MET A 336 2.19 21.27 -6.18
N GLN A 337 1.47 22.35 -5.91
CA GLN A 337 1.91 23.71 -6.24
C GLN A 337 3.22 24.07 -5.53
N VAL A 338 3.35 23.81 -4.22
CA VAL A 338 4.56 24.12 -3.44
C VAL A 338 5.76 23.34 -3.95
N VAL A 339 5.56 22.09 -4.37
CA VAL A 339 6.60 21.26 -4.95
C VAL A 339 7.07 21.80 -6.30
N ASP A 340 6.18 22.06 -7.26
CA ASP A 340 6.59 22.58 -8.59
C ASP A 340 7.14 24.01 -8.53
N ASP A 341 6.68 24.84 -7.58
CA ASP A 341 7.16 26.20 -7.38
C ASP A 341 8.67 26.28 -7.07
N GLN A 342 9.27 25.18 -6.58
CA GLN A 342 10.71 25.08 -6.32
C GLN A 342 11.55 24.88 -7.59
N LYS A 343 10.93 24.54 -8.72
CA LYS A 343 11.58 24.38 -10.03
C LYS A 343 12.79 23.43 -10.02
N MET A 344 12.61 22.25 -9.42
CA MET A 344 13.65 21.22 -9.41
C MET A 344 14.04 20.81 -10.83
N GLU A 345 15.34 20.64 -11.06
CA GLU A 345 15.91 20.31 -12.36
C GLU A 345 15.34 18.98 -12.88
N ASP A 346 14.85 19.00 -14.12
CA ASP A 346 14.28 17.86 -14.85
C ASP A 346 13.23 17.04 -14.04
N GLY A 347 12.54 17.67 -13.09
CA GLY A 347 11.41 17.10 -12.38
C GLY A 347 11.80 16.03 -11.37
N LEU A 348 13.08 15.96 -11.00
CA LEU A 348 13.62 15.00 -10.06
C LEU A 348 13.79 15.61 -8.68
N LEU A 349 13.10 15.03 -7.70
CA LEU A 349 12.95 15.62 -6.36
C LEU A 349 13.86 14.95 -5.32
N PRO A 350 14.45 15.73 -4.40
CA PRO A 350 15.01 15.20 -3.18
C PRO A 350 13.94 14.48 -2.34
N ILE A 351 14.34 13.46 -1.58
CA ILE A 351 13.41 12.60 -0.81
C ILE A 351 12.83 13.22 0.48
N TYR A 352 13.19 14.45 0.83
CA TYR A 352 12.69 15.13 2.03
C TYR A 352 12.28 16.57 1.75
N ILE A 353 11.18 17.01 2.36
CA ILE A 353 10.63 18.37 2.26
C ILE A 353 10.23 18.88 3.65
N TYR A 354 10.57 20.13 3.97
CA TYR A 354 10.20 20.74 5.26
C TYR A 354 8.74 21.26 5.22
N PRO A 355 7.86 20.81 6.13
CA PRO A 355 6.45 21.23 6.12
C PRO A 355 6.24 22.74 6.24
N ASP A 356 6.98 23.42 7.12
CA ASP A 356 6.74 24.85 7.37
C ASP A 356 7.31 25.76 6.28
N SER A 357 8.48 25.45 5.73
CA SER A 357 9.10 26.30 4.69
C SER A 357 8.68 25.90 3.28
N GLY A 358 8.26 24.65 3.08
CA GLY A 358 8.03 24.06 1.76
C GLY A 358 9.31 23.69 1.01
N ASN A 359 10.51 23.96 1.56
CA ASN A 359 11.76 23.71 0.84
C ASN A 359 12.23 22.25 0.98
N PHE A 360 12.82 21.71 -0.08
CA PHE A 360 13.51 20.42 -0.02
C PHE A 360 14.71 20.43 0.95
N ARG A 361 14.96 19.27 1.56
CA ARG A 361 16.11 19.01 2.43
C ARG A 361 17.08 18.08 1.73
N GLY A 362 18.32 18.55 1.56
CA GLY A 362 19.37 17.80 0.90
C GLY A 362 19.12 17.65 -0.60
N ASP A 363 19.90 16.77 -1.23
CA ASP A 363 19.95 16.56 -2.68
C ASP A 363 19.90 15.07 -3.07
N ASN A 364 19.56 14.19 -2.12
CA ASN A 364 19.42 12.76 -2.38
C ASN A 364 18.15 12.49 -3.19
N ILE A 365 18.33 11.99 -4.42
CA ILE A 365 17.27 11.67 -5.37
C ILE A 365 17.26 10.17 -5.60
N ARG A 366 16.12 9.54 -5.33
CA ARG A 366 15.85 8.13 -5.66
C ARG A 366 14.36 7.94 -5.90
N LEU A 367 14.04 6.91 -6.70
CA LEU A 367 12.67 6.49 -7.00
C LEU A 367 12.29 5.21 -6.24
N GLY A 368 13.08 4.83 -5.24
CA GLY A 368 12.66 3.90 -4.19
C GLY A 368 12.04 4.65 -3.02
N SER A 369 12.17 4.08 -1.81
CA SER A 369 11.49 4.58 -0.61
C SER A 369 11.65 6.09 -0.42
N ARG A 370 10.54 6.77 -0.11
CA ARG A 370 10.40 8.23 0.13
C ARG A 370 10.38 9.10 -1.13
N GLY A 371 10.53 8.53 -2.33
CA GLY A 371 10.49 9.25 -3.59
C GLY A 371 9.58 8.63 -4.66
N ASP A 372 9.50 7.30 -4.70
CA ASP A 372 8.62 6.47 -5.56
C ASP A 372 7.26 7.10 -5.93
N SER A 373 6.31 7.11 -5.00
CA SER A 373 4.89 7.31 -5.28
C SER A 373 4.51 8.76 -5.60
N TYR A 374 5.44 9.72 -5.39
CA TYR A 374 5.32 11.06 -5.99
C TYR A 374 5.13 10.95 -7.50
N TYR A 375 6.02 10.21 -8.17
CA TYR A 375 6.03 10.09 -9.62
C TYR A 375 4.81 9.31 -10.12
N GLU A 376 4.40 8.30 -9.36
CA GLU A 376 3.19 7.51 -9.60
C GLU A 376 1.93 8.38 -9.59
N TYR A 377 1.77 9.23 -8.57
CA TYR A 377 0.57 10.05 -8.39
C TYR A 377 0.47 11.19 -9.41
N LEU A 378 1.55 11.57 -10.10
CA LEU A 378 1.47 12.52 -11.21
C LEU A 378 0.56 11.97 -12.31
N ILE A 379 0.91 10.81 -12.88
CA ILE A 379 0.14 10.25 -13.98
C ILE A 379 -1.21 9.72 -13.51
N LYS A 380 -1.29 9.17 -12.30
CA LYS A 380 -2.53 8.67 -11.74
C LYS A 380 -3.55 9.79 -11.46
N GLN A 381 -3.14 10.97 -11.00
CA GLN A 381 -4.04 12.13 -10.85
C GLN A 381 -4.63 12.57 -12.20
N TYR A 382 -3.78 12.69 -13.24
CA TYR A 382 -4.24 13.02 -14.59
C TYR A 382 -5.28 12.02 -15.11
N LEU A 383 -5.08 10.72 -14.87
CA LEU A 383 -6.00 9.68 -15.31
C LEU A 383 -7.28 9.62 -14.46
N GLN A 384 -7.17 9.74 -13.13
CA GLN A 384 -8.31 9.72 -12.21
C GLN A 384 -9.31 10.82 -12.54
N THR A 385 -8.82 12.01 -12.91
CA THR A 385 -9.69 13.14 -13.26
C THR A 385 -10.10 13.16 -14.72
N SER A 386 -10.07 11.99 -15.38
CA SER A 386 -10.46 11.83 -16.78
C SER A 386 -9.76 12.84 -17.70
N LYS A 387 -8.45 13.03 -17.46
CA LYS A 387 -7.56 13.92 -18.22
C LYS A 387 -7.88 15.42 -18.10
N GLN A 388 -8.71 15.83 -17.13
CA GLN A 388 -9.12 17.23 -16.95
C GLN A 388 -8.06 18.10 -16.24
N GLU A 389 -6.99 17.48 -15.73
CA GLU A 389 -5.89 18.17 -15.06
C GLU A 389 -4.55 17.96 -15.80
N PRO A 390 -4.34 18.59 -16.97
CA PRO A 390 -3.18 18.36 -17.82
C PRO A 390 -1.84 18.70 -17.15
N ILE A 391 -1.84 19.56 -16.12
CA ILE A 391 -0.63 19.92 -15.37
C ILE A 391 0.10 18.69 -14.81
N TYR A 392 -0.63 17.67 -14.35
CA TYR A 392 0.00 16.47 -13.81
C TYR A 392 0.58 15.57 -14.90
N LYS A 393 0.02 15.62 -16.12
CA LYS A 393 0.65 14.98 -17.29
C LYS A 393 1.93 15.69 -17.69
N GLU A 394 1.98 17.02 -17.61
CA GLU A 394 3.19 17.80 -17.87
C GLU A 394 4.29 17.49 -16.85
N LEU A 395 3.94 17.43 -15.56
CA LEU A 395 4.88 17.04 -14.50
C LEU A 395 5.40 15.62 -14.69
N TRP A 396 4.52 14.66 -15.00
CA TRP A 396 4.91 13.29 -15.34
C TRP A 396 5.87 13.25 -16.53
N ASP A 397 5.52 13.96 -17.61
CA ASP A 397 6.29 13.97 -18.85
C ASP A 397 7.68 14.57 -18.66
N GLU A 398 7.81 15.57 -17.80
CA GLU A 398 9.08 16.14 -17.44
C GLU A 398 9.90 15.19 -16.55
N SER A 399 9.31 14.69 -15.46
CA SER A 399 10.00 13.79 -14.53
C SER A 399 10.47 12.52 -15.24
N LEU A 400 9.66 11.92 -16.13
CA LEU A 400 10.06 10.73 -16.88
C LEU A 400 11.24 11.00 -17.81
N MET A 401 11.29 12.19 -18.42
CA MET A 401 12.45 12.62 -19.21
C MET A 401 13.70 12.82 -18.34
N GLY A 402 13.53 13.38 -17.14
CA GLY A 402 14.59 13.47 -16.14
C GLY A 402 15.11 12.08 -15.71
N VAL A 403 14.22 11.14 -15.43
CA VAL A 403 14.58 9.75 -15.11
C VAL A 403 15.42 9.15 -16.22
N ARG A 404 14.97 9.25 -17.48
CA ARG A 404 15.71 8.75 -18.65
C ARG A 404 17.09 9.38 -18.77
N LYS A 405 17.21 10.68 -18.54
CA LYS A 405 18.47 11.43 -18.66
C LYS A 405 19.46 11.09 -17.55
N HIS A 406 18.99 10.99 -16.31
CA HIS A 406 19.88 11.02 -15.14
C HIS A 406 20.00 9.69 -14.39
N LEU A 407 18.98 8.83 -14.47
CA LEU A 407 18.85 7.67 -13.58
C LEU A 407 18.90 6.32 -14.30
N ILE A 408 18.64 6.29 -15.61
CA ILE A 408 18.70 5.06 -16.41
C ILE A 408 20.12 4.74 -16.85
N ALA A 409 20.62 3.58 -16.41
CA ALA A 409 21.93 3.04 -16.77
C ALA A 409 21.84 1.55 -17.15
N TYR A 410 22.93 0.99 -17.66
CA TYR A 410 22.97 -0.39 -18.15
C TYR A 410 24.03 -1.21 -17.45
N THR A 411 23.68 -2.46 -17.13
CA THR A 411 24.62 -3.40 -16.53
C THR A 411 25.76 -3.79 -17.48
N LYS A 412 26.89 -4.17 -16.90
CA LYS A 412 28.14 -4.39 -17.62
C LYS A 412 28.07 -5.55 -18.63
N ASN A 413 27.57 -6.71 -18.22
CA ASN A 413 27.67 -7.92 -19.03
C ASN A 413 26.44 -8.13 -19.92
N ALA A 414 25.25 -8.06 -19.34
CA ALA A 414 23.98 -8.35 -20.01
C ALA A 414 23.25 -7.11 -20.51
N GLN A 415 23.74 -5.91 -20.22
CA GLN A 415 23.12 -4.65 -20.61
C GLN A 415 21.65 -4.55 -20.15
N LEU A 416 21.34 -5.09 -18.97
CA LEU A 416 20.04 -4.91 -18.33
C LEU A 416 19.86 -3.42 -18.00
N MET A 417 18.67 -2.89 -18.28
CA MET A 417 18.35 -1.50 -17.96
C MET A 417 17.98 -1.39 -16.49
N ILE A 418 18.68 -0.54 -15.75
CA ILE A 418 18.43 -0.29 -14.33
C ILE A 418 18.01 1.16 -14.11
N LEU A 419 17.28 1.39 -13.01
CA LEU A 419 16.98 2.73 -12.52
C LEU A 419 17.77 2.93 -11.21
N GLY A 420 18.86 3.69 -11.30
CA GLY A 420 19.76 3.97 -10.18
C GLY A 420 19.36 5.19 -9.36
N GLU A 421 20.14 5.47 -8.31
CA GLU A 421 19.94 6.61 -7.41
C GLU A 421 21.03 7.67 -7.61
N ARG A 422 20.74 8.92 -7.18
CA ARG A 422 21.69 10.03 -7.10
C ARG A 422 21.76 10.53 -5.65
N PRO A 423 22.56 9.88 -4.77
CA PRO A 423 22.59 10.20 -3.34
C PRO A 423 23.17 11.58 -2.98
N SER A 424 23.77 12.28 -3.94
CA SER A 424 24.45 13.56 -3.75
C SER A 424 24.16 14.51 -4.91
N GLY A 425 22.88 14.61 -5.29
CA GLY A 425 22.39 15.45 -6.38
C GLY A 425 22.58 14.85 -7.78
N LEU A 426 21.87 15.43 -8.76
CA LEU A 426 21.85 14.97 -10.16
C LEU A 426 23.24 14.89 -10.79
N HIS A 427 24.10 15.84 -10.43
CA HIS A 427 25.47 15.95 -10.95
C HIS A 427 26.49 15.12 -10.14
N GLY A 428 26.05 14.46 -9.05
CA GLY A 428 26.84 13.53 -8.25
C GLY A 428 26.95 12.15 -8.90
N LYS A 429 27.60 11.18 -8.22
CA LYS A 429 27.77 9.81 -8.76
C LYS A 429 26.43 9.05 -8.78
N LEU A 430 26.18 8.32 -9.88
CA LEU A 430 25.08 7.35 -9.95
C LEU A 430 25.39 6.15 -9.06
N SER A 431 24.48 5.83 -8.16
CA SER A 431 24.48 4.59 -7.39
C SER A 431 23.68 3.52 -8.13
N PRO A 432 24.26 2.35 -8.45
CA PRO A 432 23.54 1.24 -9.10
C PRO A 432 22.70 0.42 -8.11
N LYS A 433 22.21 1.06 -7.05
CA LYS A 433 21.30 0.49 -6.06
C LYS A 433 19.87 0.65 -6.58
N MET A 434 19.08 -0.41 -6.49
CA MET A 434 17.66 -0.39 -6.82
C MET A 434 16.89 -1.10 -5.71
N ASP A 435 15.99 -0.38 -5.07
CA ASP A 435 15.01 -0.96 -4.16
C ASP A 435 14.00 -1.79 -4.98
N HIS A 436 13.50 -2.88 -4.42
CA HIS A 436 12.39 -3.64 -5.01
C HIS A 436 11.17 -2.74 -5.29
N LEU A 437 10.95 -1.75 -4.42
CA LEU A 437 9.96 -0.68 -4.57
C LEU A 437 9.97 -0.07 -5.99
N VAL A 438 11.14 0.15 -6.59
CA VAL A 438 11.28 0.77 -7.93
C VAL A 438 10.58 -0.05 -9.03
N CYS A 439 10.30 -1.32 -8.78
CA CYS A 439 9.61 -2.20 -9.72
C CYS A 439 8.14 -1.84 -9.95
N PHE A 440 7.58 -0.79 -9.34
CA PHE A 440 6.28 -0.20 -9.70
C PHE A 440 6.35 0.57 -11.04
N MET A 441 7.54 1.07 -11.37
CA MET A 441 7.76 2.02 -12.46
C MET A 441 7.47 1.45 -13.85
N PRO A 442 7.82 0.18 -14.20
CA PRO A 442 7.43 -0.40 -15.48
C PRO A 442 5.93 -0.32 -15.77
N GLY A 443 5.10 -0.72 -14.79
CA GLY A 443 3.65 -0.65 -14.90
C GLY A 443 3.13 0.78 -15.03
N THR A 444 3.68 1.69 -14.23
CA THR A 444 3.33 3.12 -14.25
C THR A 444 3.69 3.77 -15.60
N ILE A 445 4.84 3.44 -16.18
CA ILE A 445 5.24 3.93 -17.51
C ILE A 445 4.30 3.41 -18.60
N ALA A 446 3.99 2.12 -18.59
CA ALA A 446 3.05 1.53 -19.55
C ALA A 446 1.65 2.13 -19.42
N LEU A 447 1.19 2.39 -18.19
CA LEU A 447 -0.06 3.08 -17.89
C LEU A 447 -0.02 4.52 -18.43
N GLY A 448 1.07 5.27 -18.22
CA GLY A 448 1.20 6.65 -18.68
C GLY A 448 1.26 6.81 -20.20
N ALA A 449 1.95 5.89 -20.88
CA ALA A 449 2.06 5.89 -22.34
C ALA A 449 0.71 5.60 -23.02
N THR A 450 -0.12 4.73 -22.42
CA THR A 450 -1.36 4.23 -23.06
C THR A 450 -2.65 4.79 -22.44
N GLY A 451 -2.59 5.34 -21.23
CA GLY A 451 -3.77 5.66 -20.43
C GLY A 451 -4.58 4.44 -19.98
N GLY A 452 -4.03 3.22 -20.08
CA GLY A 452 -4.68 1.95 -19.71
C GLY A 452 -5.32 1.19 -20.88
N VAL A 453 -5.38 1.78 -22.08
CA VAL A 453 -5.92 1.09 -23.27
C VAL A 453 -4.93 0.07 -23.81
N PRO A 454 -5.36 -0.98 -24.54
CA PRO A 454 -4.45 -1.95 -25.13
C PRO A 454 -3.47 -1.24 -26.08
N LEU A 455 -2.21 -1.65 -26.07
CA LEU A 455 -1.16 -1.09 -26.92
C LEU A 455 -1.55 -1.11 -28.41
N SER A 456 -2.23 -2.16 -28.85
CA SER A 456 -2.75 -2.30 -30.22
C SER A 456 -3.82 -1.26 -30.59
N LYS A 457 -4.52 -0.69 -29.61
CA LYS A 457 -5.44 0.45 -29.79
C LYS A 457 -4.70 1.78 -29.58
N ALA A 458 -3.84 1.88 -28.58
CA ALA A 458 -3.08 3.09 -28.27
C ALA A 458 -2.25 3.57 -29.47
N ARG A 459 -1.60 2.64 -30.18
CA ARG A 459 -0.82 2.89 -31.42
C ARG A 459 -1.60 3.51 -32.57
N LYS A 460 -2.93 3.41 -32.56
CA LYS A 460 -3.81 3.98 -33.59
C LYS A 460 -4.22 5.42 -33.26
N SER A 461 -3.88 5.91 -32.06
CA SER A 461 -4.16 7.27 -31.65
C SER A 461 -3.30 8.26 -32.45
N PRO A 462 -3.83 9.44 -32.85
CA PRO A 462 -3.03 10.49 -33.48
C PRO A 462 -1.94 11.04 -32.54
N ASP A 463 -2.12 10.92 -31.23
CA ASP A 463 -1.14 11.36 -30.22
C ASP A 463 0.01 10.36 -30.02
N TRP A 464 -0.03 9.21 -30.71
CA TRP A 464 0.99 8.18 -30.57
C TRP A 464 2.23 8.51 -31.40
N THR A 465 3.34 8.74 -30.72
CA THR A 465 4.60 9.18 -31.32
C THR A 465 5.76 8.25 -30.94
N GLN A 466 6.93 8.51 -31.52
CA GLN A 466 8.16 7.79 -31.17
C GLN A 466 8.44 7.83 -29.66
N ARG A 467 8.03 8.90 -28.97
CA ARG A 467 8.15 9.02 -27.52
C ARG A 467 7.42 7.88 -26.80
N GLN A 468 6.18 7.59 -27.16
CA GLN A 468 5.41 6.51 -26.52
C GLN A 468 6.00 5.12 -26.82
N GLU A 469 6.55 4.90 -28.02
CA GLU A 469 7.25 3.64 -28.31
C GLU A 469 8.49 3.44 -27.42
N GLU A 470 9.25 4.51 -27.18
CA GLU A 470 10.40 4.49 -26.28
C GLU A 470 10.00 4.31 -24.83
N GLU A 471 8.87 4.87 -24.40
CA GLU A 471 8.30 4.66 -23.06
C GLU A 471 7.87 3.18 -22.87
N ILE A 472 7.25 2.55 -23.87
CA ILE A 472 6.94 1.12 -23.82
C ILE A 472 8.22 0.26 -23.83
N LEU A 473 9.24 0.62 -24.61
CA LEU A 473 10.54 -0.06 -24.56
C LEU A 473 11.17 0.02 -23.16
N LEU A 474 11.19 1.22 -22.57
CA LEU A 474 11.67 1.48 -21.21
C LEU A 474 10.93 0.62 -20.18
N ALA A 475 9.60 0.54 -20.27
CA ALA A 475 8.79 -0.31 -19.40
C ALA A 475 9.16 -1.80 -19.54
N ARG A 476 9.32 -2.31 -20.77
CA ARG A 476 9.70 -3.72 -21.01
C ARG A 476 11.09 -4.06 -20.48
N GLU A 477 12.07 -3.20 -20.72
CA GLU A 477 13.45 -3.40 -20.27
C GLU A 477 13.56 -3.35 -18.74
N LEU A 478 12.91 -2.39 -18.07
CA LEU A 478 12.87 -2.33 -16.61
C LEU A 478 12.11 -3.52 -16.00
N MET A 479 10.99 -3.94 -16.58
CA MET A 479 10.25 -5.13 -16.13
C MET A 479 11.12 -6.40 -16.21
N LYS A 480 11.91 -6.53 -17.28
CA LYS A 480 12.86 -7.63 -17.44
C LYS A 480 13.94 -7.61 -16.35
N THR A 481 14.47 -6.44 -16.00
CA THR A 481 15.42 -6.29 -14.89
C THR A 481 14.79 -6.68 -13.54
N CYS A 482 13.57 -6.22 -13.27
CA CYS A 482 12.83 -6.63 -12.08
C CYS A 482 12.66 -8.15 -12.03
N TRP A 483 12.27 -8.79 -13.12
CA TRP A 483 12.18 -10.25 -13.20
C TRP A 483 13.52 -10.95 -12.97
N ALA A 484 14.62 -10.40 -13.49
CA ALA A 484 15.96 -10.93 -13.28
C ALA A 484 16.34 -10.99 -11.78
N THR A 485 15.84 -10.06 -10.95
CA THR A 485 16.10 -10.09 -9.49
C THR A 485 15.41 -11.27 -8.78
N TYR A 486 14.27 -11.75 -9.28
CA TYR A 486 13.63 -12.96 -8.76
C TYR A 486 14.44 -14.20 -9.13
N LEU A 487 14.82 -14.30 -10.41
CA LEU A 487 15.62 -15.41 -10.94
C LEU A 487 17.04 -15.48 -10.38
N ALA A 488 17.53 -14.39 -9.77
CA ALA A 488 18.84 -14.32 -9.14
C ALA A 488 18.90 -14.98 -7.75
N THR A 489 17.75 -15.28 -7.15
CA THR A 489 17.67 -15.87 -5.80
C THR A 489 17.31 -17.35 -5.84
N GLU A 490 17.80 -18.10 -4.86
CA GLU A 490 17.49 -19.54 -4.73
C GLU A 490 16.00 -19.82 -4.49
N THR A 491 15.26 -18.90 -3.86
CA THR A 491 13.81 -19.06 -3.63
C THR A 491 12.95 -18.62 -4.80
N GLY A 492 13.54 -17.96 -5.82
CA GLY A 492 12.77 -17.31 -6.87
C GLY A 492 11.92 -16.13 -6.37
N LEU A 493 12.32 -15.47 -5.27
CA LEU A 493 11.70 -14.28 -4.70
C LEU A 493 12.75 -13.17 -4.57
N ALA A 494 12.49 -12.01 -5.16
CA ALA A 494 13.44 -10.90 -5.11
C ALA A 494 13.71 -10.40 -3.67
N PRO A 495 14.95 -9.97 -3.38
CA PRO A 495 15.29 -9.32 -2.12
C PRO A 495 14.75 -7.88 -2.07
N GLU A 496 14.80 -7.24 -0.90
CA GLU A 496 14.42 -5.85 -0.69
C GLU A 496 15.23 -4.86 -1.54
N ILE A 497 16.54 -5.08 -1.66
CA ILE A 497 17.45 -4.19 -2.40
C ILE A 497 18.43 -5.03 -3.21
N THR A 498 18.63 -4.61 -4.45
CA THR A 498 19.61 -5.19 -5.38
C THR A 498 20.61 -4.13 -5.82
N TYR A 499 21.88 -4.52 -5.95
CA TYR A 499 22.95 -3.69 -6.51
C TYR A 499 23.39 -4.28 -7.84
N PHE A 500 23.76 -3.40 -8.78
CA PHE A 500 24.15 -3.83 -10.11
C PHE A 500 25.61 -3.49 -10.45
N THR A 501 26.26 -4.37 -11.21
CA THR A 501 27.59 -4.13 -11.77
C THR A 501 27.46 -3.30 -13.05
N LEU A 502 28.01 -2.09 -13.06
CA LEU A 502 28.06 -1.21 -14.23
C LEU A 502 29.48 -1.11 -14.80
N ASP A 503 29.59 -0.56 -16.02
CA ASP A 503 30.85 -0.04 -16.53
C ASP A 503 31.33 1.19 -15.74
N ASP A 504 32.62 1.52 -15.84
CA ASP A 504 33.20 2.75 -15.28
C ASP A 504 33.92 3.55 -16.40
N PRO A 505 33.37 4.69 -16.86
CA PRO A 505 32.10 5.30 -16.42
C PRO A 505 30.86 4.48 -16.84
N PRO A 506 29.72 4.61 -16.12
CA PRO A 506 28.48 3.93 -16.48
C PRO A 506 27.97 4.32 -17.86
N LYS A 507 27.50 3.34 -18.63
CA LYS A 507 26.71 3.61 -19.85
C LYS A 507 25.31 4.06 -19.45
N MET A 508 24.93 5.26 -19.86
CA MET A 508 23.65 5.88 -19.59
C MET A 508 22.67 5.66 -20.77
N PHE A 509 21.41 6.04 -20.59
CA PHE A 509 20.38 5.96 -21.64
C PHE A 509 20.80 6.58 -22.98
N HIS A 510 21.39 7.78 -22.95
CA HIS A 510 21.78 8.49 -24.17
C HIS A 510 22.95 7.81 -24.91
N ASP A 511 23.85 7.12 -24.21
CA ASP A 511 24.95 6.35 -24.82
C ASP A 511 24.40 5.14 -25.59
N MET A 512 23.38 4.51 -25.02
CA MET A 512 22.74 3.34 -25.60
C MET A 512 21.72 3.73 -26.67
N TYR A 513 21.04 4.87 -26.55
CA TYR A 513 20.01 5.31 -27.50
C TYR A 513 20.27 6.76 -27.94
N PRO A 514 21.32 7.00 -28.76
CA PRO A 514 21.72 8.35 -29.16
C PRO A 514 20.65 9.08 -30.00
N ASP A 515 19.86 8.33 -30.77
CA ASP A 515 18.78 8.86 -31.62
C ASP A 515 17.41 8.87 -30.93
N SER A 516 17.38 8.70 -29.60
CA SER A 516 16.13 8.70 -28.82
C SER A 516 15.44 10.07 -28.84
N THR A 517 14.16 10.11 -28.49
CA THR A 517 13.40 11.36 -28.33
C THR A 517 14.00 12.32 -27.30
N ALA A 518 14.79 11.81 -26.35
CA ALA A 518 15.51 12.63 -25.38
C ALA A 518 16.65 13.45 -26.02
N SER A 519 17.26 12.95 -27.10
CA SER A 519 18.38 13.61 -27.78
C SER A 519 17.97 14.30 -29.08
N ALA A 520 17.11 13.65 -29.87
CA ALA A 520 16.78 14.06 -31.24
C ALA A 520 15.41 14.79 -31.35
N GLY A 521 14.68 14.91 -30.24
CA GLY A 521 13.31 15.42 -30.23
C GLY A 521 12.27 14.38 -30.69
N ASN A 522 11.00 14.70 -30.45
CA ASN A 522 9.91 13.79 -30.76
C ASN A 522 9.60 13.76 -32.27
N ARG A 523 9.14 12.61 -32.77
CA ARG A 523 8.86 12.35 -34.18
C ARG A 523 7.75 11.30 -34.34
N GLU A 524 7.29 11.12 -35.56
CA GLU A 524 6.31 10.07 -35.88
C GLU A 524 6.85 8.68 -35.54
N SER A 525 5.96 7.83 -35.01
CA SER A 525 6.26 6.43 -34.74
C SER A 525 6.07 5.58 -35.99
N GLN A 526 6.86 4.50 -36.13
CA GLN A 526 6.61 3.45 -37.13
C GLN A 526 5.55 2.43 -36.70
N GLY A 527 5.01 2.56 -35.49
CA GLY A 527 3.97 1.67 -34.93
C GLY A 527 4.45 0.26 -34.62
N VAL A 528 5.75 0.06 -34.47
CA VAL A 528 6.39 -1.24 -34.21
C VAL A 528 7.20 -1.20 -32.92
N ASP A 529 7.33 -2.37 -32.28
CA ASP A 529 8.16 -2.52 -31.08
C ASP A 529 9.62 -2.21 -31.41
N LEU A 530 10.24 -1.38 -30.57
CA LEU A 530 11.66 -1.11 -30.64
C LEU A 530 12.46 -2.30 -30.09
N PRO A 531 13.62 -2.62 -30.66
CA PRO A 531 14.43 -3.74 -30.19
C PRO A 531 15.02 -3.46 -28.80
N MET A 532 14.92 -4.46 -27.93
CA MET A 532 15.62 -4.50 -26.65
C MET A 532 17.13 -4.67 -26.87
N LYS A 533 17.94 -3.99 -26.05
CA LYS A 533 19.41 -4.12 -26.09
C LYS A 533 19.93 -5.12 -25.07
N SER A 534 19.17 -5.41 -24.02
CA SER A 534 19.58 -6.37 -23.00
C SER A 534 19.60 -7.81 -23.52
N GLN A 535 20.59 -8.59 -23.10
CA GLN A 535 20.68 -10.03 -23.39
C GLN A 535 19.47 -10.79 -22.82
N PRO A 536 19.02 -11.90 -23.43
CA PRO A 536 17.92 -12.70 -22.88
C PRO A 536 18.27 -13.26 -21.50
N LEU A 537 17.23 -13.56 -20.70
CA LEU A 537 17.38 -14.19 -19.38
C LEU A 537 17.38 -15.72 -19.46
N TYR A 538 16.88 -16.27 -20.57
CA TYR A 538 16.66 -17.70 -20.78
C TYR A 538 17.46 -18.22 -22.00
N PRO A 539 17.81 -19.52 -22.01
CA PRO A 539 17.50 -20.52 -20.98
C PRO A 539 18.39 -20.35 -19.73
N LEU A 540 17.89 -20.75 -18.55
CA LEU A 540 18.52 -20.40 -17.26
C LEU A 540 19.86 -21.11 -17.01
N ASP A 541 20.08 -22.24 -17.68
CA ASP A 541 21.26 -23.10 -17.62
C ASP A 541 22.37 -22.68 -18.60
N ASP A 542 22.06 -21.76 -19.53
CA ASP A 542 23.05 -21.21 -20.46
C ASP A 542 24.02 -20.27 -19.72
N LYS A 543 25.22 -20.81 -19.45
CA LYS A 543 26.32 -20.10 -18.78
C LYS A 543 26.92 -18.98 -19.63
N THR A 544 26.57 -18.86 -20.91
CA THR A 544 26.98 -17.72 -21.75
C THR A 544 26.19 -16.46 -21.42
N LEU A 545 24.99 -16.59 -20.84
CA LEU A 545 24.17 -15.49 -20.36
C LEU A 545 24.68 -15.01 -19.01
N LYS A 546 25.46 -13.92 -19.02
CA LYS A 546 26.16 -13.39 -17.85
C LYS A 546 25.36 -12.42 -16.99
N TRP A 547 24.04 -12.38 -17.14
CA TRP A 547 23.19 -11.42 -16.41
C TRP A 547 23.23 -11.61 -14.89
N ARG A 548 23.49 -12.84 -14.39
CA ARG A 548 23.67 -13.09 -12.96
C ARG A 548 24.94 -12.46 -12.39
N GLU A 549 26.00 -12.31 -13.20
CA GLU A 549 27.24 -11.64 -12.78
C GLU A 549 27.04 -10.12 -12.57
N ASP A 550 25.96 -9.57 -13.14
CA ASP A 550 25.59 -8.17 -12.98
C ASP A 550 24.78 -7.89 -11.72
N ILE A 551 24.31 -8.91 -11.00
CA ILE A 551 23.39 -8.77 -9.87
C ILE A 551 24.11 -9.11 -8.56
N GLN A 552 24.03 -8.20 -7.59
CA GLN A 552 24.63 -8.34 -6.28
C GLN A 552 23.60 -8.11 -5.18
N ILE A 553 23.49 -9.05 -4.24
CA ILE A 553 22.57 -9.00 -3.12
C ILE A 553 23.37 -8.95 -1.81
N GLN A 554 23.36 -7.80 -1.15
CA GLN A 554 24.07 -7.61 0.11
C GLN A 554 23.39 -8.36 1.26
N SER A 555 24.14 -8.73 2.29
CA SER A 555 23.63 -9.58 3.38
C SER A 555 22.45 -8.99 4.15
N GLN A 556 22.42 -7.67 4.35
CA GLN A 556 21.36 -6.99 5.09
C GLN A 556 20.06 -6.83 4.27
N ASP A 557 20.17 -6.97 2.95
CA ASP A 557 19.09 -6.64 2.02
C ASP A 557 18.37 -7.89 1.49
N ARG A 558 18.77 -9.09 1.93
CA ARG A 558 18.24 -10.38 1.43
C ARG A 558 16.80 -10.68 1.83
N HIS A 559 16.21 -9.87 2.70
CA HIS A 559 14.86 -10.10 3.19
C HIS A 559 13.83 -9.87 2.07
N ASN A 560 12.70 -10.57 2.16
CA ASN A 560 11.54 -10.36 1.29
C ASN A 560 10.33 -10.15 2.19
N LEU A 561 9.67 -9.01 2.05
CA LEU A 561 8.54 -8.62 2.91
C LEU A 561 7.18 -8.88 2.25
N GLN A 562 7.09 -9.80 1.29
CA GLN A 562 5.84 -10.09 0.55
C GLN A 562 5.34 -8.93 -0.34
N ARG A 563 6.28 -8.08 -0.77
CA ARG A 563 6.04 -6.84 -1.54
C ARG A 563 5.40 -7.04 -2.93
N PRO A 564 4.55 -6.09 -3.38
CA PRO A 564 3.72 -6.26 -4.59
C PRO A 564 4.30 -5.71 -5.89
N GLU A 565 5.29 -4.81 -5.88
CA GLU A 565 5.54 -3.86 -6.98
C GLU A 565 5.91 -4.55 -8.30
N THR A 566 6.54 -5.73 -8.23
CA THR A 566 6.79 -6.54 -9.43
C THR A 566 5.49 -7.13 -10.00
N VAL A 567 4.63 -7.73 -9.17
CA VAL A 567 3.36 -8.31 -9.66
C VAL A 567 2.38 -7.22 -10.09
N GLU A 568 2.43 -6.05 -9.46
CA GLU A 568 1.76 -4.83 -9.93
C GLU A 568 2.18 -4.53 -11.38
N SER A 569 3.49 -4.39 -11.64
CA SER A 569 3.98 -4.13 -12.99
C SER A 569 3.65 -5.25 -13.97
N LEU A 570 3.72 -6.52 -13.57
CA LEU A 570 3.29 -7.64 -14.42
C LEU A 570 1.82 -7.51 -14.82
N PHE A 571 0.95 -7.11 -13.89
CA PHE A 571 -0.46 -6.84 -14.15
C PHE A 571 -0.64 -5.72 -15.20
N TYR A 572 -0.03 -4.54 -15.00
CA TYR A 572 -0.12 -3.45 -15.97
C TYR A 572 0.45 -3.84 -17.34
N MET A 573 1.62 -4.48 -17.35
CA MET A 573 2.28 -4.91 -18.59
C MET A 573 1.44 -5.92 -19.36
N TYR A 574 0.81 -6.88 -18.69
CA TYR A 574 -0.13 -7.80 -19.32
C TYR A 574 -1.36 -7.07 -19.88
N ARG A 575 -2.01 -6.21 -19.08
CA ARG A 575 -3.26 -5.53 -19.47
C ARG A 575 -3.06 -4.56 -20.64
N VAL A 576 -1.87 -3.96 -20.73
CA VAL A 576 -1.48 -3.04 -21.80
C VAL A 576 -1.01 -3.79 -23.04
N THR A 577 -0.06 -4.73 -22.91
CA THR A 577 0.59 -5.34 -24.09
C THR A 577 -0.15 -6.57 -24.61
N GLY A 578 -0.88 -7.28 -23.74
CA GLY A 578 -1.48 -8.58 -24.04
C GLY A 578 -0.49 -9.76 -24.05
N ASP A 579 0.78 -9.51 -23.72
CA ASP A 579 1.83 -10.55 -23.73
C ASP A 579 1.66 -11.53 -22.56
N GLN A 580 1.50 -12.81 -22.90
CA GLN A 580 1.27 -13.90 -21.95
C GLN A 580 2.50 -14.18 -21.06
N MET A 581 3.69 -13.76 -21.48
CA MET A 581 4.92 -13.91 -20.70
C MET A 581 4.77 -13.30 -19.30
N TYR A 582 4.10 -12.14 -19.17
CA TYR A 582 3.91 -11.49 -17.88
C TYR A 582 3.03 -12.30 -16.92
N ARG A 583 2.03 -13.01 -17.45
CA ARG A 583 1.23 -13.95 -16.65
C ARG A 583 2.02 -15.20 -16.29
N GLN A 584 2.90 -15.67 -17.17
CA GLN A 584 3.77 -16.80 -16.87
C GLN A 584 4.76 -16.45 -15.76
N TRP A 585 5.45 -15.31 -15.84
CA TRP A 585 6.31 -14.80 -14.77
C TRP A 585 5.55 -14.63 -13.45
N GLY A 586 4.33 -14.09 -13.49
CA GLY A 586 3.48 -13.99 -12.31
C GLY A 586 3.11 -15.34 -11.72
N TRP A 587 2.88 -16.36 -12.55
CA TRP A 587 2.59 -17.71 -12.06
C TRP A 587 3.80 -18.35 -11.37
N GLU A 588 4.99 -18.20 -11.94
CA GLU A 588 6.23 -18.67 -11.31
C GLU A 588 6.50 -17.94 -9.98
N MET A 589 6.31 -16.61 -9.96
CA MET A 589 6.41 -15.80 -8.74
C MET A 589 5.42 -16.26 -7.66
N PHE A 590 4.16 -16.54 -8.04
CA PHE A 590 3.15 -17.07 -7.12
C PHE A 590 3.53 -18.44 -6.57
N LYS A 591 4.00 -19.37 -7.41
CA LYS A 591 4.51 -20.68 -6.96
C LYS A 591 5.65 -20.53 -5.96
N SER A 592 6.59 -19.62 -6.20
CA SER A 592 7.70 -19.32 -5.28
C SER A 592 7.20 -18.83 -3.92
N PHE A 593 6.21 -17.93 -3.89
CA PHE A 593 5.58 -17.52 -2.63
C PHE A 593 4.99 -18.73 -1.90
N ILE A 594 4.12 -19.51 -2.55
CA ILE A 594 3.46 -20.64 -1.89
C ILE A 594 4.49 -21.66 -1.35
N ARG A 595 5.58 -21.89 -2.09
CA ARG A 595 6.62 -22.84 -1.67
C ARG A 595 7.46 -22.34 -0.50
N HIS A 596 7.82 -21.05 -0.49
CA HIS A 596 8.87 -20.55 0.40
C HIS A 596 8.34 -19.72 1.58
N THR A 597 7.09 -19.24 1.54
CA THR A 597 6.52 -18.41 2.61
C THR A 597 5.41 -19.10 3.41
N ALA A 598 4.98 -20.31 3.02
CA ALA A 598 3.90 -21.03 3.70
C ALA A 598 4.23 -21.39 5.15
N VAL A 599 3.28 -21.11 6.05
CA VAL A 599 3.30 -21.56 7.44
C VAL A 599 2.49 -22.85 7.54
N VAL A 600 3.19 -23.96 7.77
CA VAL A 600 2.61 -25.30 7.77
C VAL A 600 2.37 -25.80 9.19
N GLU A 601 1.15 -26.23 9.47
CA GLU A 601 0.80 -26.95 10.69
C GLU A 601 0.89 -28.46 10.41
N HIS A 602 1.86 -29.13 11.04
CA HIS A 602 2.06 -30.57 10.95
C HIS A 602 1.34 -31.30 12.08
N ASP A 603 0.90 -32.54 11.84
CA ASP A 603 0.36 -33.39 12.91
C ASP A 603 1.49 -33.92 13.79
N HIS A 604 1.46 -33.59 15.07
CA HIS A 604 2.35 -34.19 16.06
C HIS A 604 1.74 -35.48 16.61
N SER A 605 1.52 -36.48 15.76
CA SER A 605 1.10 -37.82 16.22
C SER A 605 2.26 -38.81 16.36
N HIS A 606 3.50 -38.40 16.06
CA HIS A 606 4.71 -39.23 16.22
C HIS A 606 5.94 -38.43 16.63
N GLU A 607 5.97 -37.90 17.85
CA GLU A 607 7.23 -37.57 18.52
C GLU A 607 7.02 -37.62 20.04
N THR A 608 6.73 -38.82 20.55
CA THR A 608 7.05 -39.14 21.94
C THR A 608 8.39 -39.86 21.93
N ASP A 609 9.46 -39.14 22.25
CA ASP A 609 10.61 -39.75 22.89
C ASP A 609 10.09 -40.48 24.13
N VAL A 610 10.02 -41.81 24.06
CA VAL A 610 9.72 -42.66 25.21
C VAL A 610 11.03 -42.77 26.00
N PRO A 611 11.13 -42.24 27.22
CA PRO A 611 12.14 -42.75 28.14
C PRO A 611 11.79 -44.21 28.37
N ALA A 612 12.73 -45.10 28.07
CA ALA A 612 12.64 -46.47 28.54
C ALA A 612 12.41 -46.45 30.06
N ASP A 613 11.43 -47.24 30.49
CA ASP A 613 11.06 -47.55 31.87
C ASP A 613 9.92 -46.70 32.48
N ALA A 614 8.68 -47.18 32.31
CA ALA A 614 7.72 -47.30 33.43
C ALA A 614 6.49 -48.12 33.01
N ASP A 615 6.21 -49.14 33.83
CA ASP A 615 5.11 -50.10 33.70
C ASP A 615 3.71 -49.49 33.71
N ALA A 616 2.81 -50.24 33.09
CA ALA A 616 1.40 -49.98 32.90
C ALA A 616 0.58 -49.87 34.20
N ALA A 617 -0.45 -48.99 34.19
CA ALA A 617 -1.86 -49.35 34.34
C ALA A 617 -2.74 -48.17 34.81
N ALA A 618 -3.64 -47.69 33.95
CA ALA A 618 -4.99 -47.26 34.33
C ALA A 618 -5.82 -46.97 33.06
N ALA A 619 -6.87 -47.76 32.86
CA ALA A 619 -7.86 -47.58 31.81
C ALA A 619 -8.81 -46.42 32.14
N GLY A 620 -9.04 -45.52 31.19
CA GLY A 620 -10.05 -44.46 31.27
C GLY A 620 -10.13 -43.65 29.98
N ALA A 621 -11.17 -43.89 29.19
CA ALA A 621 -11.61 -43.12 28.00
C ALA A 621 -10.57 -42.92 26.88
N GLN A 622 -10.46 -43.89 25.97
CA GLN A 622 -9.88 -43.66 24.65
C GLN A 622 -10.84 -42.77 23.83
N ALA A 623 -10.61 -41.47 23.87
CA ALA A 623 -10.98 -40.62 22.75
C ALA A 623 -10.03 -40.97 21.60
N GLU A 624 -10.56 -41.55 20.51
CA GLU A 624 -9.83 -41.61 19.23
C GLU A 624 -9.39 -40.18 18.87
N LYS A 625 -8.10 -39.88 19.02
CA LYS A 625 -7.52 -38.69 18.41
C LYS A 625 -7.48 -38.97 16.90
N VAL A 626 -8.50 -38.50 16.19
CA VAL A 626 -8.52 -38.48 14.73
C VAL A 626 -7.31 -37.67 14.27
N ALA A 627 -6.38 -38.32 13.58
CA ALA A 627 -5.20 -37.67 12.98
C ALA A 627 -5.66 -36.55 12.04
N ARG A 628 -5.09 -35.35 12.20
CA ARG A 628 -5.44 -34.20 11.35
C ARG A 628 -4.40 -34.09 10.24
N PRO A 629 -4.79 -34.00 8.96
CA PRO A 629 -3.82 -33.84 7.88
C PRO A 629 -3.02 -32.54 8.03
N SER A 630 -1.76 -32.55 7.56
CA SER A 630 -0.95 -31.33 7.48
C SER A 630 -1.61 -30.30 6.56
N ARG A 631 -1.51 -29.03 6.93
CA ARG A 631 -2.18 -27.93 6.21
C ARG A 631 -1.39 -26.64 6.28
N ILE A 632 -1.54 -25.80 5.27
CA ILE A 632 -1.03 -24.42 5.30
C ILE A 632 -2.04 -23.55 6.09
N THR A 633 -1.54 -22.70 6.98
CA THR A 633 -2.33 -21.87 7.90
C THR A 633 -2.11 -20.36 7.71
N GLY A 634 -1.18 -19.97 6.85
CA GLY A 634 -0.87 -18.59 6.53
C GLY A 634 0.41 -18.50 5.70
N PHE A 635 0.83 -17.27 5.40
CA PHE A 635 2.07 -16.96 4.70
C PHE A 635 2.81 -15.84 5.42
N THR A 636 4.14 -15.88 5.41
CA THR A 636 4.98 -14.99 6.23
C THR A 636 6.14 -14.41 5.42
N SER A 637 6.65 -13.26 5.86
CA SER A 637 7.86 -12.65 5.31
C SER A 637 9.11 -13.54 5.47
N LEU A 638 10.15 -13.25 4.69
CA LEU A 638 11.46 -13.92 4.77
C LEU A 638 12.54 -12.95 5.23
N SER A 639 13.39 -13.39 6.15
CA SER A 639 14.64 -12.71 6.51
C SER A 639 15.74 -12.92 5.46
N ASN A 640 15.68 -14.01 4.69
CA ASN A 640 16.63 -14.31 3.63
C ASN A 640 15.97 -15.13 2.49
N ALA A 641 15.76 -14.48 1.35
CA ALA A 641 15.23 -15.07 0.12
C ALA A 641 16.29 -15.76 -0.74
N ASN A 642 17.58 -15.66 -0.39
CA ASN A 642 18.68 -16.23 -1.18
C ASN A 642 19.22 -17.55 -0.61
N THR A 643 18.41 -18.30 0.13
CA THR A 643 18.76 -19.61 0.69
C THR A 643 17.55 -20.52 0.71
N VAL A 644 17.75 -21.81 0.45
CA VAL A 644 16.72 -22.86 0.59
C VAL A 644 17.26 -23.94 1.55
N PRO A 645 16.53 -24.29 2.64
CA PRO A 645 15.25 -23.70 3.07
C PRO A 645 15.39 -22.21 3.47
N PRO A 646 14.35 -21.40 3.26
CA PRO A 646 14.41 -19.96 3.55
C PRO A 646 14.38 -19.69 5.05
N VAL A 647 14.98 -18.57 5.46
CA VAL A 647 14.89 -18.07 6.84
C VAL A 647 13.66 -17.17 6.92
N THR A 648 12.66 -17.57 7.71
CA THR A 648 11.41 -16.82 7.85
C THR A 648 11.56 -15.59 8.75
N ARG A 649 10.59 -14.69 8.65
CA ARG A 649 10.37 -13.53 9.51
C ARG A 649 8.89 -13.56 9.87
N ASP A 650 8.59 -13.72 11.15
CA ASP A 650 7.20 -13.90 11.63
C ASP A 650 6.42 -12.58 11.61
N ASN A 651 5.97 -12.21 10.41
CA ASN A 651 5.11 -11.08 10.13
C ASN A 651 4.41 -11.33 8.79
N MET A 652 3.10 -11.12 8.75
CA MET A 652 2.33 -11.01 7.52
C MET A 652 1.99 -9.54 7.31
N GLU A 653 2.62 -8.93 6.31
CA GLU A 653 2.33 -7.54 5.96
C GLU A 653 0.89 -7.41 5.43
N SER A 654 0.17 -6.32 5.74
CA SER A 654 -1.22 -6.16 5.30
C SER A 654 -1.33 -6.14 3.76
N PHE A 655 -0.35 -5.53 3.09
CA PHE A 655 -0.24 -5.49 1.63
C PHE A 655 -0.02 -6.85 0.97
N TRP A 656 0.30 -7.92 1.71
CA TRP A 656 0.21 -9.28 1.16
C TRP A 656 -1.21 -9.57 0.64
N MET A 657 -2.22 -9.14 1.40
CA MET A 657 -3.64 -9.33 1.06
C MET A 657 -4.21 -8.14 0.29
N ALA A 658 -3.82 -6.91 0.61
CA ALA A 658 -4.32 -5.71 -0.06
C ALA A 658 -3.77 -5.58 -1.49
N GLU A 659 -2.52 -5.96 -1.72
CA GLU A 659 -1.81 -5.68 -2.98
C GLU A 659 -1.34 -6.94 -3.68
N THR A 660 -0.44 -7.71 -3.07
CA THR A 660 0.26 -8.81 -3.74
C THR A 660 -0.72 -9.86 -4.28
N LEU A 661 -1.63 -10.35 -3.43
CA LEU A 661 -2.66 -11.30 -3.86
C LEU A 661 -3.73 -10.67 -4.76
N LYS A 662 -4.05 -9.38 -4.58
CA LYS A 662 -4.98 -8.66 -5.47
C LYS A 662 -4.40 -8.56 -6.89
N TYR A 663 -3.15 -8.15 -7.04
CA TYR A 663 -2.50 -8.06 -8.35
C TYR A 663 -2.28 -9.43 -8.98
N PHE A 664 -1.97 -10.50 -8.24
CA PHE A 664 -1.99 -11.85 -8.81
C PHE A 664 -3.38 -12.24 -9.32
N TYR A 665 -4.43 -11.97 -8.54
CA TYR A 665 -5.81 -12.29 -8.92
C TYR A 665 -6.21 -11.53 -10.18
N LEU A 666 -5.91 -10.23 -10.24
CA LEU A 666 -6.16 -9.40 -11.41
C LEU A 666 -5.29 -9.81 -12.61
N LEU A 667 -4.02 -10.13 -12.43
CA LEU A 667 -3.14 -10.60 -13.50
C LEU A 667 -3.74 -11.82 -14.21
N PHE A 668 -4.29 -12.78 -13.46
CA PHE A 668 -4.91 -13.99 -14.02
C PHE A 668 -6.39 -13.82 -14.41
N SER A 669 -7.03 -12.71 -14.05
CA SER A 669 -8.39 -12.37 -14.47
C SER A 669 -8.45 -11.79 -15.88
N ASP A 670 -9.61 -11.89 -16.53
CA ASP A 670 -9.88 -11.27 -17.83
C ASP A 670 -9.52 -9.78 -17.85
N ARG A 671 -9.04 -9.31 -19.00
CA ARG A 671 -8.49 -7.96 -19.19
C ARG A 671 -9.45 -6.82 -18.84
N ASP A 672 -10.75 -7.06 -18.95
CA ASP A 672 -11.76 -6.03 -18.68
C ASP A 672 -12.34 -6.15 -17.26
N PHE A 673 -11.99 -7.19 -16.48
CA PHE A 673 -12.34 -7.29 -15.07
C PHE A 673 -11.52 -6.28 -14.26
N ILE A 674 -12.19 -5.30 -13.63
CA ILE A 674 -11.60 -4.10 -13.01
C ILE A 674 -10.65 -3.41 -13.99
N SER A 675 -11.21 -2.87 -15.08
CA SER A 675 -10.40 -2.34 -16.18
C SER A 675 -9.58 -1.10 -15.80
N LEU A 676 -8.36 -1.02 -16.33
CA LEU A 676 -7.51 0.17 -16.29
C LEU A 676 -8.11 1.37 -17.03
N GLU A 677 -9.13 1.20 -17.87
CA GLU A 677 -9.78 2.33 -18.56
C GLU A 677 -10.74 3.10 -17.65
N ASP A 678 -11.35 2.42 -16.69
CA ASP A 678 -12.37 2.97 -15.79
C ASP A 678 -11.83 3.24 -14.38
N HIS A 679 -10.68 2.64 -14.05
CA HIS A 679 -10.10 2.68 -12.72
C HIS A 679 -8.69 3.26 -12.72
N VAL A 680 -8.32 3.80 -11.57
CA VAL A 680 -6.93 4.06 -11.18
C VAL A 680 -6.75 3.41 -9.81
N PHE A 681 -5.74 2.57 -9.67
CA PHE A 681 -5.37 2.01 -8.38
C PHE A 681 -4.56 3.06 -7.62
N ASN A 682 -4.86 3.29 -6.35
CA ASN A 682 -3.96 4.08 -5.50
C ASN A 682 -2.65 3.32 -5.25
N THR A 683 -1.72 3.87 -4.45
CA THR A 683 -0.41 3.23 -4.21
C THR A 683 -0.49 1.98 -3.33
N GLU A 684 -1.64 1.67 -2.74
CA GLU A 684 -1.89 0.46 -1.92
C GLU A 684 -2.90 -0.46 -2.64
N ALA A 685 -2.88 -0.44 -3.97
CA ALA A 685 -3.74 -1.24 -4.84
C ALA A 685 -5.26 -1.09 -4.62
N HIS A 686 -5.75 0.00 -4.04
CA HIS A 686 -7.19 0.25 -3.93
C HIS A 686 -7.74 0.87 -5.22
N PRO A 687 -8.63 0.18 -5.98
CA PRO A 687 -9.20 0.74 -7.20
C PRO A 687 -10.16 1.89 -6.85
N LEU A 688 -9.88 3.05 -7.43
CA LEU A 688 -10.73 4.24 -7.40
C LEU A 688 -11.25 4.53 -8.81
N PRO A 689 -12.44 5.14 -8.97
CA PRO A 689 -12.96 5.45 -10.28
C PRO A 689 -12.18 6.57 -10.96
N ARG A 690 -12.14 6.52 -12.28
CA ARG A 690 -11.92 7.71 -13.10
C ARG A 690 -13.23 8.48 -13.18
N PHE A 691 -13.18 9.79 -12.96
CA PHE A 691 -14.35 10.65 -12.97
C PHE A 691 -14.04 11.99 -13.64
N GLN A 692 -15.07 12.64 -14.16
CA GLN A 692 -14.98 14.02 -14.60
C GLN A 692 -15.23 14.94 -13.39
N PRO A 693 -14.27 15.80 -13.03
CA PRO A 693 -14.47 16.82 -12.02
C PRO A 693 -15.58 17.80 -12.45
N THR A 694 -16.34 18.31 -11.48
CA THR A 694 -17.49 19.20 -11.72
C THR A 694 -17.50 20.35 -10.73
N GLY A 695 -18.01 21.52 -11.12
CA GLY A 695 -18.14 22.67 -10.22
C GLY A 695 -16.78 23.24 -9.82
N ASP A 696 -16.54 23.31 -8.50
CA ASP A 696 -15.30 23.84 -7.93
C ASP A 696 -14.15 22.82 -7.89
N LEU A 697 -14.40 21.56 -8.23
CA LEU A 697 -13.37 20.52 -8.37
C LEU A 697 -12.65 20.72 -9.70
N LYS A 698 -11.55 21.47 -9.68
CA LYS A 698 -10.68 21.73 -10.83
C LYS A 698 -9.31 22.17 -10.32
N THR A 699 -8.30 22.12 -11.18
CA THR A 699 -6.95 22.57 -10.82
C THR A 699 -6.95 24.01 -10.33
N GLY A 700 -6.59 24.21 -9.06
CA GLY A 700 -6.61 25.50 -8.37
C GLY A 700 -5.34 26.35 -8.53
N TRP A 701 -4.36 25.89 -9.31
CA TRP A 701 -3.05 26.54 -9.47
C TRP A 701 -2.54 26.43 -10.91
N THR A 702 -1.57 27.28 -11.24
CA THR A 702 -0.92 27.28 -12.56
C THR A 702 0.58 27.15 -12.39
N ARG A 703 1.20 26.39 -13.28
CA ARG A 703 2.64 26.21 -13.34
C ARG A 703 3.36 27.54 -13.61
N LYS A 704 4.44 27.82 -12.89
CA LYS A 704 5.25 29.03 -13.14
C LYS A 704 6.18 28.79 -14.34
N PRO A 705 6.43 29.80 -15.20
CA PRO A 705 7.42 29.70 -16.27
C PRO A 705 8.78 29.32 -15.69
N ARG A 706 9.47 28.38 -16.33
CA ARG A 706 10.78 27.90 -15.90
C ARG A 706 11.91 28.73 -16.48
#